data_AF-A0A014NG45-F1
#
_entry.id   AF-A0A014NG45-F1
#
_cell.length_a   1.000
_cell.length_b   1.000
_cell.length_c   1.000
_cell.angle_alpha   90.00
_cell.angle_beta   90.00
_cell.angle_gamma   90.00
#
_symmetry.space_group_name_H-M   'P 1'
#
loop_
_entity.id
_entity.type
_entity.pdbx_description
1 polymer ?
#
loop_
_entity_poly.entity_id
_entity_poly.type
_entity_poly.pdbx_seq_one_letter_code
_entity_poly.pdbx_strand_id
1 'polypeptide(L)'
;MSSGVVRSTALRAGGACVRCRKGKTKCVYENGRAPCKNCAKGMHECYLPSESMAHHHGQSPARHASTQRPARDSLPASGAGASDARQPVVGSGSARHAQVTPEKLTPELIAECERVVSKTFPACVAFHKPTFVQQLKNATLEPTLVYGLLTCASRSSPTLIRRHGSPTHAAESYASKAIALINQNLDHPNLADIQALCLIVIHEWGTRNAVRAYIYLGQAARMLQMYRILNGHHSSDQADQFLRDESLRRTLWLVYILDCLLTSTPGRFAALAVQDTSDVSLPCSDINFAFGNAVYVKTLPQYLGHSALSPSHGSGGEIGEFGYIVLASTIWRDVVGMLTASTVQTFRDEDCSDLFAKIEGLRASLPMQFVDKPGQINLHMTMGSGYTFAMLHCLLHCASVFVHRRRLLQDVISSSFNLDSFRMSTRCHDVVDRLFTSCHGTISLLNAVEAGSEKDHPTCFPIVMLFSAFTASATVAYLSLKGLTPPNAVETAAHIVKDGLKFMHEGTESWPLMSSWLRHLAVMQRVLNNDAAASNNAIPSTHRHGSGSHQSASGVKDEISSNADTNPDAMDYDQQTGGSGAGHHSSATRSVSESARGDSEPPAVTLPRRGVTTINGGSGGIQTPSITTSPPPGAPQATMQSGDAKQRSPDSASNGVSASQEGQTTSQDMTAPELCQAFERQLLDLDDLAAFMGGGV
;
A
#
# COMPACT_ATOMS: atom_id res chain seq x y z
N MET A 1 29.80 25.68 -71.56
CA MET A 1 29.79 24.40 -70.81
C MET A 1 29.13 24.70 -69.47
N SER A 2 27.84 24.36 -69.32
CA SER A 2 27.35 23.20 -68.52
C SER A 2 27.91 23.19 -67.10
N SER A 3 27.20 23.70 -66.09
CA SER A 3 25.96 23.18 -65.45
C SER A 3 26.22 22.03 -64.46
N GLY A 4 25.79 22.23 -63.22
CA GLY A 4 26.02 21.33 -62.07
C GLY A 4 25.09 21.69 -60.92
N VAL A 5 23.78 21.52 -61.14
CA VAL A 5 22.73 21.89 -60.18
C VAL A 5 22.66 20.86 -59.05
N VAL A 6 23.14 21.23 -57.86
CA VAL A 6 22.88 20.47 -56.63
C VAL A 6 21.40 20.65 -56.25
N ARG A 7 20.58 19.65 -56.58
CA ARG A 7 19.15 19.63 -56.25
C ARG A 7 18.96 19.72 -54.74
N SER A 8 18.28 20.77 -54.26
CA SER A 8 17.73 20.76 -52.89
C SER A 8 16.73 19.61 -52.77
N THR A 9 16.97 18.67 -51.86
CA THR A 9 15.98 17.68 -51.46
C THR A 9 14.82 18.37 -50.76
N ALA A 10 13.60 18.17 -51.26
CA ALA A 10 12.41 18.58 -50.55
C ALA A 10 12.25 17.74 -49.28
N LEU A 11 12.07 18.39 -48.14
CA LEU A 11 11.89 17.71 -46.86
C LEU A 11 10.53 17.01 -46.84
N ARG A 12 10.50 15.68 -46.79
CA ARG A 12 9.27 14.94 -46.47
C ARG A 12 8.88 15.26 -45.02
N ALA A 13 7.57 15.36 -44.77
CA ALA A 13 7.03 15.90 -43.53
C ALA A 13 7.39 15.05 -42.29
N GLY A 14 7.65 15.73 -41.15
CA GLY A 14 7.67 15.09 -39.82
C GLY A 14 8.57 15.74 -38.77
N GLY A 15 9.74 16.26 -39.16
CA GLY A 15 10.76 16.74 -38.21
C GLY A 15 10.64 18.21 -37.80
N ALA A 16 10.78 18.51 -36.50
CA ALA A 16 11.02 19.86 -36.00
C ALA A 16 12.53 20.19 -36.01
N CYS A 17 12.91 21.41 -36.42
CA CYS A 17 14.30 21.85 -36.39
C CYS A 17 14.89 21.86 -34.97
N VAL A 18 16.22 21.76 -34.85
CA VAL A 18 16.91 21.63 -33.56
C VAL A 18 16.52 22.74 -32.57
N ARG A 19 16.42 23.99 -33.05
CA ARG A 19 16.01 25.14 -32.24
C ARG A 19 14.56 25.00 -31.74
N CYS A 20 13.60 24.74 -32.63
CA CYS A 20 12.20 24.61 -32.24
C CYS A 20 11.97 23.42 -31.31
N ARG A 21 12.68 22.30 -31.52
CA ARG A 21 12.68 21.13 -30.63
C ARG A 21 13.21 21.48 -29.24
N LYS A 22 14.38 22.14 -29.14
CA LYS A 22 14.97 22.58 -27.86
C LYS A 22 14.11 23.61 -27.13
N GLY A 23 13.48 24.52 -27.86
CA GLY A 23 12.56 25.53 -27.33
C GLY A 23 11.11 25.06 -27.13
N LYS A 24 10.78 23.78 -27.37
CA LYS A 24 9.41 23.22 -27.34
C LYS A 24 8.36 24.06 -28.08
N THR A 25 8.74 24.71 -29.18
CA THR A 25 7.84 25.55 -30.00
C THR A 25 7.45 24.86 -31.31
N LYS A 26 6.25 25.15 -31.82
CA LYS A 26 5.76 24.57 -33.08
C LYS A 26 6.67 24.97 -34.24
N CYS A 27 7.25 23.98 -34.92
CA CYS A 27 8.06 24.17 -36.12
C CYS A 27 7.15 24.05 -37.36
N VAL A 28 7.06 25.11 -38.17
CA VAL A 28 6.25 25.15 -39.39
C VAL A 28 7.08 25.72 -40.53
N TYR A 29 7.17 25.00 -41.64
CA TYR A 29 7.81 25.45 -42.88
C TYR A 29 6.73 25.85 -43.88
N GLU A 30 6.79 27.03 -44.49
CA GLU A 30 5.78 27.47 -45.45
C GLU A 30 5.92 26.77 -46.81
N ASN A 31 7.15 26.62 -47.30
CA ASN A 31 7.45 26.02 -48.62
C ASN A 31 8.26 24.71 -48.52
N GLY A 32 8.19 23.98 -47.39
CA GLY A 32 8.95 22.75 -47.15
C GLY A 32 10.48 22.92 -47.13
N ARG A 33 10.98 24.16 -47.03
CA ARG A 33 12.39 24.56 -47.02
C ARG A 33 12.70 25.38 -45.78
N ALA A 34 13.93 25.26 -45.27
CA ALA A 34 14.43 26.12 -44.21
C ALA A 34 14.64 27.58 -44.70
N PRO A 35 14.53 28.59 -43.81
CA PRO A 35 14.20 28.49 -42.38
C PRO A 35 12.69 28.28 -42.11
N CYS A 36 12.35 27.66 -40.98
CA CYS A 36 10.96 27.57 -40.53
C CYS A 36 10.45 28.94 -40.05
N LYS A 37 9.12 29.16 -40.03
CA LYS A 37 8.49 30.47 -39.75
C LYS A 37 8.93 31.11 -38.44
N ASN A 38 9.12 30.31 -37.38
CA ASN A 38 9.62 30.80 -36.09
C ASN A 38 11.11 31.17 -36.11
N CYS A 39 11.93 30.44 -36.88
CA CYS A 39 13.35 30.78 -37.02
C CYS A 39 13.53 31.99 -37.95
N ALA A 40 12.75 32.10 -39.02
CA ALA A 40 12.72 33.26 -39.91
C ALA A 40 12.36 34.55 -39.14
N LYS A 41 11.27 34.53 -38.36
CA LYS A 41 10.81 35.69 -37.57
C LYS A 41 11.84 36.18 -36.54
N GLY A 42 12.65 35.27 -35.99
CA GLY A 42 13.73 35.62 -35.05
C GLY A 42 15.12 35.78 -35.69
N MET A 43 15.24 35.68 -37.02
CA MET A 43 16.53 35.63 -37.74
C MET A 43 17.53 34.62 -37.16
N HIS A 44 17.06 33.40 -36.91
CA HIS A 44 17.85 32.32 -36.33
C HIS A 44 18.12 31.19 -37.33
N GLU A 45 19.28 30.56 -37.20
CA GLU A 45 19.67 29.42 -38.02
C GLU A 45 18.75 28.21 -37.79
N CYS A 46 18.39 27.52 -38.87
CA CYS A 46 17.35 26.51 -38.88
C CYS A 46 17.75 25.28 -39.67
N TYR A 47 18.32 24.29 -38.99
CA TYR A 47 18.67 22.98 -39.54
C TYR A 47 17.92 21.84 -38.84
N LEU A 48 17.80 20.72 -39.53
CA LEU A 48 17.30 19.45 -38.98
C LEU A 48 18.50 18.60 -38.53
N PRO A 49 18.34 17.73 -37.51
CA PRO A 49 19.33 16.70 -37.22
C PRO A 49 19.40 15.72 -38.40
N SER A 50 20.59 15.45 -38.92
CA SER A 50 20.84 14.38 -39.90
C SER A 50 21.01 13.03 -39.20
N GLU A 51 20.41 11.97 -39.75
CA GLU A 51 20.39 10.63 -39.13
C GLU A 51 21.72 9.85 -39.23
N SER A 52 22.71 10.35 -39.97
CA SER A 52 23.95 9.63 -40.29
C SER A 52 25.06 9.73 -39.24
N MET A 53 24.73 9.82 -37.95
CA MET A 53 25.69 9.89 -36.82
C MET A 53 25.25 9.00 -35.63
N ALA A 54 24.78 7.78 -35.94
CA ALA A 54 24.52 6.74 -34.94
C ALA A 54 25.14 5.40 -35.41
N HIS A 55 25.96 4.79 -34.55
CA HIS A 55 26.60 3.47 -34.66
C HIS A 55 27.70 3.28 -35.72
N HIS A 56 28.98 3.26 -35.29
CA HIS A 56 29.84 2.05 -35.26
C HIS A 56 31.32 2.39 -34.93
N HIS A 57 31.91 1.62 -33.98
CA HIS A 57 33.35 1.44 -33.67
C HIS A 57 34.23 2.70 -33.44
N GLY A 58 35.31 2.67 -32.63
CA GLY A 58 35.99 1.55 -31.99
C GLY A 58 37.45 1.50 -32.45
N GLN A 59 38.39 1.59 -31.48
CA GLN A 59 39.85 1.50 -31.60
C GLN A 59 40.63 2.71 -32.14
N SER A 60 41.79 2.95 -31.51
CA SER A 60 42.78 3.97 -31.84
C SER A 60 43.72 3.54 -32.97
N PRO A 61 44.48 4.48 -33.54
CA PRO A 61 45.93 4.28 -33.58
C PRO A 61 46.69 5.40 -32.85
N ALA A 62 47.89 5.08 -32.38
CA ALA A 62 48.77 6.01 -31.65
C ALA A 62 49.90 6.57 -32.54
N ARG A 63 50.36 7.79 -32.20
CA ARG A 63 51.77 8.23 -32.03
C ARG A 63 52.10 9.62 -32.61
N HIS A 64 53.13 10.21 -31.99
CA HIS A 64 53.86 11.45 -32.33
C HIS A 64 53.07 12.75 -32.06
N ALA A 65 53.42 13.53 -31.01
CA ALA A 65 54.61 14.39 -30.83
C ALA A 65 54.49 15.70 -31.66
N SER A 66 54.76 16.91 -31.14
CA SER A 66 55.44 17.31 -29.91
C SER A 66 55.11 18.76 -29.46
N THR A 67 55.69 19.18 -28.34
CA THR A 67 56.18 20.55 -28.02
C THR A 67 55.22 21.74 -27.76
N GLN A 68 55.36 22.28 -26.53
CA GLN A 68 55.42 23.70 -26.13
C GLN A 68 54.15 24.52 -25.78
N ARG A 69 53.98 24.66 -24.45
CA ARG A 69 53.54 25.82 -23.62
C ARG A 69 54.18 27.19 -24.02
N PRO A 70 53.83 28.36 -23.39
CA PRO A 70 52.63 28.75 -22.60
C PRO A 70 52.13 30.21 -22.82
N ALA A 71 51.16 30.65 -21.98
CA ALA A 71 51.00 32.04 -21.45
C ALA A 71 50.49 33.16 -22.42
N ARG A 72 49.81 34.24 -21.98
CA ARG A 72 49.34 34.70 -20.64
C ARG A 72 48.24 35.79 -20.78
N ASP A 73 47.48 35.99 -19.69
CA ASP A 73 46.87 37.24 -19.17
C ASP A 73 46.29 38.33 -20.10
N SER A 74 45.02 38.73 -19.88
CA SER A 74 44.65 40.04 -19.25
C SER A 74 43.18 40.45 -19.48
N LEU A 75 42.39 40.47 -18.39
CA LEU A 75 41.26 41.40 -18.14
C LEU A 75 41.87 42.78 -17.68
N PRO A 76 41.14 43.91 -17.43
CA PRO A 76 39.76 44.02 -16.91
C PRO A 76 38.95 45.31 -17.21
N ALA A 77 37.86 45.51 -16.43
CA ALA A 77 37.22 46.80 -16.02
C ALA A 77 36.40 47.58 -17.07
N SER A 78 35.31 48.31 -16.75
CA SER A 78 34.41 48.47 -15.57
C SER A 78 33.09 49.07 -16.10
N GLY A 79 31.87 48.85 -15.55
CA GLY A 79 31.32 49.34 -14.27
C GLY A 79 30.52 50.67 -14.48
N ALA A 80 29.41 50.99 -13.79
CA ALA A 80 28.62 50.28 -12.77
C ALA A 80 27.25 50.96 -12.49
N GLY A 81 26.32 50.23 -11.82
CA GLY A 81 25.12 50.74 -11.12
C GLY A 81 23.87 51.03 -11.98
N ALA A 82 22.62 50.85 -11.55
CA ALA A 82 22.00 50.19 -10.38
C ALA A 82 20.48 49.96 -10.71
N SER A 83 19.60 49.29 -9.96
CA SER A 83 19.68 48.63 -8.64
C SER A 83 18.57 47.56 -8.48
N ASP A 84 18.56 46.90 -7.32
CA ASP A 84 17.47 46.16 -6.65
C ASP A 84 16.91 44.83 -7.22
N ALA A 85 16.39 44.00 -6.31
CA ALA A 85 16.37 42.55 -6.48
C ALA A 85 14.98 41.90 -6.44
N ARG A 86 14.75 40.96 -7.37
CA ARG A 86 14.16 39.61 -7.11
C ARG A 86 14.19 38.75 -8.38
N GLN A 87 15.27 38.00 -8.53
CA GLN A 87 15.49 37.05 -9.63
C GLN A 87 14.91 35.64 -9.31
N PRO A 88 14.79 34.75 -10.33
CA PRO A 88 13.79 33.68 -10.33
C PRO A 88 14.26 32.34 -9.76
N VAL A 89 13.28 31.47 -9.49
CA VAL A 89 13.49 30.07 -9.11
C VAL A 89 14.00 29.26 -10.31
N VAL A 90 15.30 29.00 -10.34
CA VAL A 90 15.90 27.88 -11.08
C VAL A 90 16.89 27.17 -10.17
N GLY A 91 16.63 25.89 -9.88
CA GLY A 91 17.37 25.09 -8.91
C GLY A 91 17.74 23.71 -9.42
N SER A 92 18.10 23.57 -10.71
CA SER A 92 18.78 22.37 -11.21
C SER A 92 20.23 22.38 -10.73
N GLY A 93 20.43 22.05 -9.45
CA GLY A 93 21.76 21.91 -8.88
C GLY A 93 22.50 20.75 -9.55
N SER A 94 23.69 21.03 -10.09
CA SER A 94 24.67 19.98 -10.36
C SER A 94 24.85 19.17 -9.07
N ALA A 95 24.73 17.84 -9.17
CA ALA A 95 24.86 16.94 -8.03
C ALA A 95 26.30 16.95 -7.51
N ARG A 96 26.60 17.95 -6.66
CA ARG A 96 27.68 17.84 -5.69
C ARG A 96 27.45 16.52 -4.97
N HIS A 97 28.45 15.64 -4.93
CA HIS A 97 28.42 14.49 -4.04
C HIS A 97 28.16 15.00 -2.62
N ALA A 98 26.92 14.89 -2.17
CA ALA A 98 26.61 15.02 -0.76
C ALA A 98 27.24 13.79 -0.11
N GLN A 99 28.45 13.97 0.41
CA GLN A 99 29.08 13.00 1.30
C GLN A 99 28.10 12.80 2.45
N VAL A 100 27.33 11.70 2.42
CA VAL A 100 26.41 11.32 3.49
C VAL A 100 27.29 10.82 4.63
N THR A 101 27.85 11.75 5.38
CA THR A 101 28.57 11.43 6.61
C THR A 101 27.60 10.69 7.52
N PRO A 102 27.93 9.47 7.98
CA PRO A 102 27.04 8.73 8.88
C PRO A 102 26.78 9.58 10.12
N GLU A 103 25.50 9.92 10.36
CA GLU A 103 25.10 10.68 11.54
C GLU A 103 25.44 9.85 12.77
N LYS A 104 26.16 10.43 13.74
CA LYS A 104 26.54 9.71 14.96
C LYS A 104 25.27 9.22 15.65
N LEU A 105 25.09 7.90 15.71
CA LEU A 105 23.92 7.31 16.36
C LEU A 105 23.85 7.80 17.81
N THR A 106 22.78 8.51 18.15
CA THR A 106 22.45 8.86 19.53
C THR A 106 21.79 7.66 20.21
N PRO A 107 21.82 7.58 21.56
CA PRO A 107 21.12 6.52 22.28
C PRO A 107 19.62 6.44 21.95
N GLU A 108 19.00 7.58 21.65
CA GLU A 108 17.61 7.70 21.17
C GLU A 108 17.40 6.96 19.83
N LEU A 109 18.25 7.21 18.83
CA LEU A 109 18.16 6.54 17.52
C LEU A 109 18.42 5.02 17.62
N ILE A 110 19.28 4.60 18.55
CA ILE A 110 19.52 3.19 18.85
C ILE A 110 18.25 2.54 19.43
N ALA A 111 17.64 3.16 20.44
CA ALA A 111 16.40 2.65 21.04
C ALA A 111 15.25 2.50 20.02
N GLU A 112 15.12 3.46 19.10
CA GLU A 112 14.13 3.39 18.01
C GLU A 112 14.40 2.23 17.03
N CYS A 113 15.66 1.98 16.67
CA CYS A 113 16.02 0.83 15.84
C CYS A 113 15.75 -0.51 16.56
N GLU A 114 16.09 -0.60 17.86
CA GLU A 114 15.81 -1.79 18.67
C GLU A 114 14.31 -2.06 18.80
N ARG A 115 13.49 -1.02 18.95
CA ARG A 115 12.02 -1.11 19.02
C ARG A 115 11.42 -1.68 17.73
N VAL A 116 11.84 -1.17 16.57
CA VAL A 116 11.37 -1.65 15.26
C VAL A 116 11.67 -3.14 15.07
N VAL A 117 12.91 -3.54 15.31
CA VAL A 117 13.34 -4.95 15.15
C VAL A 117 12.69 -5.87 16.19
N SER A 118 12.34 -5.36 17.36
CA SER A 118 11.86 -6.20 18.47
C SER A 118 10.35 -6.33 18.58
N LYS A 119 9.56 -5.36 18.09
CA LYS A 119 8.14 -5.26 18.48
C LYS A 119 7.15 -4.90 17.37
N THR A 120 7.53 -4.10 16.36
CA THR A 120 6.51 -3.40 15.52
C THR A 120 6.53 -3.76 14.04
N PHE A 121 7.47 -4.58 13.55
CA PHE A 121 7.65 -4.75 12.11
C PHE A 121 8.02 -6.20 11.72
N PRO A 122 7.05 -7.03 11.27
CA PRO A 122 7.29 -8.45 10.94
C PRO A 122 8.36 -8.69 9.87
N ALA A 123 8.65 -7.72 8.99
CA ALA A 123 9.75 -7.83 8.03
C ALA A 123 11.14 -7.94 8.71
N CYS A 124 11.29 -7.44 9.94
CA CYS A 124 12.54 -7.53 10.70
C CYS A 124 12.81 -8.94 11.26
N VAL A 125 11.85 -9.88 11.17
CA VAL A 125 12.08 -11.31 11.47
C VAL A 125 13.14 -11.93 10.53
N ALA A 126 13.45 -11.26 9.40
CA ALA A 126 14.56 -11.65 8.54
C ALA A 126 15.96 -11.37 9.14
N PHE A 127 16.07 -10.59 10.22
CA PHE A 127 17.35 -10.16 10.79
C PHE A 127 17.75 -11.03 11.99
N HIS A 128 19.03 -11.41 12.09
CA HIS A 128 19.53 -12.15 13.25
C HIS A 128 19.60 -11.24 14.49
N LYS A 129 18.51 -11.19 15.26
CA LYS A 129 18.29 -10.23 16.37
C LYS A 129 19.47 -10.12 17.36
N PRO A 130 20.13 -11.21 17.83
CA PRO A 130 21.27 -11.10 18.75
C PRO A 130 22.46 -10.33 18.13
N THR A 131 22.92 -10.75 16.95
CA THR A 131 24.02 -10.08 16.23
C THR A 131 23.66 -8.64 15.86
N PHE A 132 22.42 -8.42 15.41
CA PHE A 132 21.91 -7.10 15.07
C PHE A 132 22.00 -6.12 16.24
N VAL A 133 21.45 -6.48 17.41
CA VAL A 133 21.45 -5.61 18.60
C VAL A 133 22.88 -5.34 19.08
N GLN A 134 23.77 -6.34 19.01
CA GLN A 134 25.18 -6.17 19.34
C GLN A 134 25.88 -5.18 18.39
N GLN A 135 25.71 -5.34 17.07
CA GLN A 135 26.30 -4.45 16.06
C GLN A 135 25.77 -3.02 16.17
N LEU A 136 24.48 -2.85 16.44
CA LEU A 136 23.84 -1.55 16.63
C LEU A 136 24.42 -0.82 17.86
N LYS A 137 24.50 -1.50 19.02
CA LYS A 137 25.08 -0.92 20.25
C LYS A 137 26.57 -0.58 20.11
N ASN A 138 27.31 -1.37 19.33
CA ASN A 138 28.72 -1.14 19.05
C ASN A 138 28.96 -0.12 17.92
N ALA A 139 27.91 0.43 17.29
CA ALA A 139 27.97 1.29 16.11
C ALA A 139 28.75 0.69 14.93
N THR A 140 28.71 -0.64 14.78
CA THR A 140 29.30 -1.41 13.66
C THR A 140 28.26 -1.94 12.67
N LEU A 141 26.99 -1.54 12.83
CA LEU A 141 25.91 -1.88 11.90
C LEU A 141 26.00 -1.00 10.65
N GLU A 142 25.76 -1.58 9.47
CA GLU A 142 25.82 -0.85 8.20
C GLU A 142 24.89 0.38 8.18
N PRO A 143 25.37 1.58 7.77
CA PRO A 143 24.57 2.81 7.81
C PRO A 143 23.30 2.75 6.96
N THR A 144 23.29 1.98 5.87
CA THR A 144 22.11 1.77 5.02
C THR A 144 20.97 1.10 5.80
N LEU A 145 21.29 0.07 6.58
CA LEU A 145 20.32 -0.65 7.42
C LEU A 145 19.86 0.19 8.62
N VAL A 146 20.75 0.97 9.24
CA VAL A 146 20.37 1.98 10.26
C VAL A 146 19.33 2.95 9.70
N TYR A 147 19.58 3.55 8.53
CA TYR A 147 18.64 4.49 7.92
C TYR A 147 17.34 3.81 7.45
N GLY A 148 17.39 2.57 6.96
CA GLY A 148 16.19 1.78 6.64
C GLY A 148 15.31 1.54 7.88
N LEU A 149 15.91 1.23 9.03
CA LEU A 149 15.18 1.06 10.29
C LEU A 149 14.62 2.36 10.84
N LEU A 150 15.38 3.46 10.78
CA LEU A 150 14.89 4.78 11.19
C LEU A 150 13.73 5.27 10.29
N THR A 151 13.70 4.86 9.01
CA THR A 151 12.58 5.09 8.10
C THR A 151 11.29 4.41 8.61
N CYS A 152 11.38 3.17 9.08
CA CYS A 152 10.25 2.46 9.70
C CYS A 152 9.89 3.04 11.07
N ALA A 153 10.87 3.32 11.93
CA ALA A 153 10.67 3.87 13.28
C ALA A 153 9.93 5.21 13.25
N SER A 154 10.28 6.06 12.27
CA SER A 154 9.68 7.37 12.01
C SER A 154 8.16 7.36 11.88
N ARG A 155 7.54 6.21 11.56
CA ARG A 155 6.08 6.06 11.46
C ARG A 155 5.37 6.05 12.82
N SER A 156 6.06 5.65 13.88
CA SER A 156 5.51 5.46 15.24
C SER A 156 6.33 6.08 16.38
N SER A 157 7.43 6.77 16.07
CA SER A 157 8.28 7.42 17.08
C SER A 157 7.80 8.85 17.38
N PRO A 158 7.27 9.14 18.60
CA PRO A 158 6.87 10.50 18.95
C PRO A 158 8.05 11.49 18.89
N THR A 159 9.27 11.02 19.12
CA THR A 159 10.48 11.86 19.15
C THR A 159 10.95 12.22 17.73
N LEU A 160 11.00 11.25 16.81
CA LEU A 160 11.33 11.51 15.40
C LEU A 160 10.24 12.36 14.72
N ILE A 161 8.97 12.08 15.00
CA ILE A 161 7.83 12.88 14.50
C ILE A 161 7.96 14.33 14.97
N ARG A 162 8.27 14.57 16.26
CA ARG A 162 8.49 15.92 16.79
C ARG A 162 9.70 16.62 16.15
N ARG A 163 10.78 15.90 15.86
CA ARG A 163 12.02 16.44 15.27
C ARG A 163 11.87 16.83 13.79
N HIS A 164 11.03 16.12 13.04
CA HIS A 164 10.83 16.33 11.59
C HIS A 164 9.43 16.87 11.21
N GLY A 165 8.55 17.12 12.17
CA GLY A 165 7.23 17.72 12.01
C GLY A 165 6.10 16.77 11.55
N SER A 166 6.41 15.63 10.93
CA SER A 166 5.40 14.60 10.59
C SER A 166 6.03 13.21 10.38
N PRO A 167 5.27 12.11 10.55
CA PRO A 167 5.78 10.74 10.36
C PRO A 167 6.34 10.51 8.95
N THR A 168 5.67 11.05 7.92
CA THR A 168 6.09 10.89 6.52
C THR A 168 7.35 11.71 6.20
N HIS A 169 7.51 12.94 6.71
CA HIS A 169 8.74 13.72 6.50
C HIS A 169 9.94 13.12 7.24
N ALA A 170 9.73 12.60 8.46
CA ALA A 170 10.74 11.87 9.21
C ALA A 170 11.22 10.65 8.39
N ALA A 171 10.28 9.83 7.92
CA ALA A 171 10.59 8.62 7.15
C ALA A 171 11.32 8.93 5.83
N GLU A 172 10.84 9.89 5.02
CA GLU A 172 11.49 10.26 3.75
C GLU A 172 12.91 10.83 3.96
N SER A 173 13.15 11.52 5.08
CA SER A 173 14.48 12.06 5.44
C SER A 173 15.52 10.97 5.63
N TYR A 174 15.14 9.84 6.26
CA TYR A 174 16.02 8.68 6.43
C TYR A 174 16.06 7.80 5.17
N ALA A 175 14.92 7.60 4.49
CA ALA A 175 14.84 6.82 3.26
C ALA A 175 15.76 7.37 2.17
N SER A 176 15.79 8.70 2.02
CA SER A 176 16.67 9.40 1.08
C SER A 176 18.16 9.15 1.37
N LYS A 177 18.56 9.09 2.65
CA LYS A 177 19.94 8.76 3.05
C LYS A 177 20.29 7.30 2.74
N ALA A 178 19.39 6.36 3.03
CA ALA A 178 19.58 4.94 2.73
C ALA A 178 19.76 4.72 1.21
N ILE A 179 18.83 5.22 0.39
CA ILE A 179 18.88 5.09 -1.07
C ILE A 179 20.11 5.77 -1.68
N ALA A 180 20.54 6.92 -1.14
CA ALA A 180 21.74 7.59 -1.62
C ALA A 180 23.01 6.74 -1.43
N LEU A 181 23.11 6.00 -0.32
CA LEU A 181 24.23 5.09 -0.04
C LEU A 181 24.13 3.79 -0.85
N ILE A 182 22.95 3.16 -0.92
CA ILE A 182 22.73 1.94 -1.73
C ILE A 182 23.08 2.20 -3.21
N ASN A 183 22.71 3.37 -3.74
CA ASN A 183 23.03 3.74 -5.12
C ASN A 183 24.52 4.07 -5.36
N GLN A 184 25.31 4.31 -4.31
CA GLN A 184 26.77 4.43 -4.40
C GLN A 184 27.47 3.07 -4.38
N ASN A 185 26.79 2.01 -3.94
CA ASN A 185 27.34 0.68 -3.69
C ASN A 185 26.79 -0.41 -4.65
N LEU A 186 26.19 -0.03 -5.78
CA LEU A 186 25.50 -0.95 -6.71
C LEU A 186 26.40 -2.06 -7.28
N ASP A 187 27.68 -1.77 -7.49
CA ASP A 187 28.66 -2.75 -8.02
C ASP A 187 29.14 -3.76 -6.97
N HIS A 188 28.82 -3.54 -5.69
CA HIS A 188 29.22 -4.37 -4.56
C HIS A 188 28.00 -4.69 -3.66
N PRO A 189 26.98 -5.40 -4.18
CA PRO A 189 25.79 -5.72 -3.42
C PRO A 189 26.16 -6.48 -2.15
N ASN A 190 25.62 -6.02 -1.02
CA ASN A 190 25.78 -6.67 0.29
C ASN A 190 24.41 -6.95 0.92
N LEU A 191 24.36 -7.81 1.94
CA LEU A 191 23.10 -8.24 2.55
C LEU A 191 22.35 -7.09 3.25
N ALA A 192 23.08 -6.18 3.91
CA ALA A 192 22.48 -5.06 4.63
C ALA A 192 21.80 -4.05 3.69
N ASP A 193 22.38 -3.80 2.51
CA ASP A 193 21.76 -2.95 1.48
C ASP A 193 20.45 -3.56 0.95
N ILE A 194 20.43 -4.88 0.71
CA ILE A 194 19.22 -5.61 0.28
C ILE A 194 18.14 -5.53 1.37
N GLN A 195 18.51 -5.76 2.63
CA GLN A 195 17.63 -5.69 3.79
C GLN A 195 17.08 -4.26 4.01
N ALA A 196 17.94 -3.25 3.93
CA ALA A 196 17.55 -1.84 3.97
C ALA A 196 16.57 -1.50 2.84
N LEU A 197 16.85 -1.95 1.61
CA LEU A 197 16.01 -1.72 0.45
C LEU A 197 14.62 -2.36 0.60
N CYS A 198 14.50 -3.53 1.25
CA CYS A 198 13.22 -4.13 1.61
C CYS A 198 12.39 -3.23 2.57
N LEU A 199 13.04 -2.58 3.54
CA LEU A 199 12.38 -1.62 4.43
C LEU A 199 11.93 -0.36 3.66
N ILE A 200 12.78 0.15 2.74
CA ILE A 200 12.42 1.29 1.89
C ILE A 200 11.27 0.95 0.93
N VAL A 201 11.23 -0.25 0.36
CA VAL A 201 10.12 -0.73 -0.48
C VAL A 201 8.77 -0.60 0.24
N ILE A 202 8.70 -0.96 1.53
CA ILE A 202 7.48 -0.85 2.34
C ILE A 202 7.14 0.63 2.64
N HIS A 203 8.16 1.47 2.89
CA HIS A 203 7.99 2.92 3.04
C HIS A 203 7.41 3.59 1.79
N GLU A 204 7.96 3.30 0.60
CA GLU A 204 7.47 3.84 -0.66
C GLU A 204 6.02 3.40 -0.92
N TRP A 205 5.73 2.13 -0.65
CA TRP A 205 4.41 1.55 -0.79
C TRP A 205 3.38 2.29 0.08
N GLY A 206 3.63 2.40 1.39
CA GLY A 206 2.76 3.11 2.33
C GLY A 206 2.63 4.62 2.08
N THR A 207 3.59 5.22 1.38
CA THR A 207 3.59 6.63 0.96
C THR A 207 2.87 6.86 -0.38
N ARG A 208 2.28 5.81 -0.99
CA ARG A 208 1.65 5.82 -2.33
C ARG A 208 2.63 6.00 -3.50
N ASN A 209 3.92 5.85 -3.28
CA ASN A 209 4.95 5.87 -4.32
C ASN A 209 5.10 4.50 -4.98
N ALA A 210 3.99 3.96 -5.50
CA ALA A 210 3.88 2.57 -5.95
C ALA A 210 4.86 2.18 -7.08
N VAL A 211 5.36 3.17 -7.82
CA VAL A 211 6.42 3.03 -8.84
C VAL A 211 7.79 2.88 -8.18
N ARG A 212 8.15 3.72 -7.19
CA ARG A 212 9.42 3.59 -6.43
C ARG A 212 9.46 2.24 -5.71
N ALA A 213 8.37 1.83 -5.05
CA ALA A 213 8.25 0.52 -4.41
C ALA A 213 8.53 -0.65 -5.37
N TYR A 214 7.93 -0.62 -6.58
CA TYR A 214 8.14 -1.68 -7.58
C TYR A 214 9.56 -1.70 -8.16
N ILE A 215 10.13 -0.53 -8.45
CA ILE A 215 11.51 -0.44 -8.96
C ILE A 215 12.53 -0.87 -7.91
N TYR A 216 12.37 -0.46 -6.64
CA TYR A 216 13.25 -0.87 -5.56
C TYR A 216 13.10 -2.35 -5.20
N LEU A 217 11.92 -2.96 -5.36
CA LEU A 217 11.74 -4.41 -5.26
C LEU A 217 12.55 -5.14 -6.35
N GLY A 218 12.47 -4.68 -7.60
CA GLY A 218 13.27 -5.23 -8.70
C GLY A 218 14.77 -5.08 -8.48
N GLN A 219 15.20 -3.94 -7.93
CA GLN A 219 16.59 -3.69 -7.54
C GLN A 219 17.04 -4.64 -6.41
N ALA A 220 16.22 -4.83 -5.36
CA ALA A 220 16.51 -5.75 -4.27
C ALA A 220 16.65 -7.21 -4.76
N ALA A 221 15.75 -7.66 -5.63
CA ALA A 221 15.82 -8.99 -6.25
C ALA A 221 17.11 -9.19 -7.07
N ARG A 222 17.51 -8.18 -7.87
CA ARG A 222 18.75 -8.25 -8.68
C ARG A 222 20.01 -8.23 -7.83
N MET A 223 20.05 -7.40 -6.79
CA MET A 223 21.16 -7.37 -5.83
C MET A 223 21.26 -8.70 -5.06
N LEU A 224 20.13 -9.28 -4.67
CA LEU A 224 20.05 -10.59 -4.01
C LEU A 224 20.54 -11.74 -4.90
N GLN A 225 20.10 -11.79 -6.16
CA GLN A 225 20.56 -12.77 -7.15
C GLN A 225 22.09 -12.70 -7.32
N MET A 226 22.64 -11.49 -7.48
CA MET A 226 24.10 -11.30 -7.59
C MET A 226 24.83 -11.65 -6.28
N TYR A 227 24.29 -11.26 -5.13
CA TYR A 227 24.88 -11.59 -3.82
C TYR A 227 24.98 -13.11 -3.61
N ARG A 228 23.95 -13.89 -3.98
CA ARG A 228 23.99 -15.36 -3.96
C ARG A 228 25.13 -15.92 -4.82
N ILE A 229 25.30 -15.40 -6.04
CA ILE A 229 26.36 -15.84 -6.97
C ILE A 229 27.75 -15.55 -6.38
N LEU A 230 27.96 -14.33 -5.85
CA LEU A 230 29.25 -13.90 -5.32
C LEU A 230 29.65 -14.64 -4.01
N ASN A 231 28.69 -15.00 -3.16
CA ASN A 231 28.96 -15.52 -1.82
C ASN A 231 28.70 -17.04 -1.66
N GLY A 232 28.07 -17.70 -2.63
CA GLY A 232 27.62 -19.11 -2.54
C GLY A 232 28.70 -20.19 -2.45
N HIS A 233 29.99 -19.81 -2.43
CA HIS A 233 31.13 -20.72 -2.36
C HIS A 233 32.03 -20.56 -1.12
N HIS A 234 31.63 -19.74 -0.15
CA HIS A 234 32.44 -19.52 1.06
C HIS A 234 32.19 -20.56 2.15
N SER A 235 33.09 -21.55 2.26
CA SER A 235 33.18 -22.41 3.45
C SER A 235 33.80 -21.65 4.62
N SER A 236 33.09 -21.58 5.76
CA SER A 236 33.63 -21.09 7.04
C SER A 236 33.37 -22.11 8.14
N ASP A 237 33.60 -21.73 9.41
CA ASP A 237 33.08 -22.49 10.54
C ASP A 237 31.54 -22.63 10.45
N GLN A 238 31.00 -23.78 10.88
CA GLN A 238 29.65 -24.22 10.55
C GLN A 238 28.57 -23.33 11.17
N ALA A 239 28.76 -22.84 12.39
CA ALA A 239 27.78 -22.00 13.08
C ALA A 239 27.68 -20.61 12.44
N ASP A 240 28.82 -19.95 12.21
CA ASP A 240 28.88 -18.67 11.51
C ASP A 240 28.41 -18.78 10.06
N GLN A 241 28.65 -19.92 9.41
CA GLN A 241 28.12 -20.20 8.07
C GLN A 241 26.59 -20.29 8.10
N PHE A 242 26.02 -21.10 8.99
CA PHE A 242 24.57 -21.26 9.12
C PHE A 242 23.85 -19.94 9.41
N LEU A 243 24.39 -19.09 10.30
CA LEU A 243 23.79 -17.79 10.59
C LEU A 243 23.76 -16.85 9.38
N ARG A 244 24.82 -16.83 8.55
CA ARG A 244 24.84 -16.05 7.31
C ARG A 244 23.89 -16.63 6.27
N ASP A 245 23.90 -17.95 6.10
CA ASP A 245 23.04 -18.64 5.13
C ASP A 245 21.55 -18.50 5.47
N GLU A 246 21.18 -18.60 6.75
CA GLU A 246 19.80 -18.36 7.21
C GLU A 246 19.40 -16.88 7.11
N SER A 247 20.29 -15.94 7.40
CA SER A 247 20.04 -14.51 7.18
C SER A 247 19.79 -14.20 5.70
N LEU A 248 20.56 -14.81 4.79
CA LEU A 248 20.36 -14.72 3.35
C LEU A 248 19.04 -15.38 2.90
N ARG A 249 18.76 -16.59 3.40
CA ARG A 249 17.51 -17.35 3.16
C ARG A 249 16.29 -16.52 3.56
N ARG A 250 16.29 -15.95 4.76
CA ARG A 250 15.19 -15.12 5.25
C ARG A 250 15.07 -13.80 4.49
N THR A 251 16.18 -13.19 4.07
CA THR A 251 16.16 -11.98 3.22
C THR A 251 15.56 -12.28 1.85
N LEU A 252 15.88 -13.43 1.25
CA LEU A 252 15.26 -13.89 0.01
C LEU A 252 13.75 -14.10 0.16
N TRP A 253 13.34 -14.75 1.24
CA TRP A 253 11.91 -14.94 1.52
C TRP A 253 11.17 -13.64 1.83
N LEU A 254 11.83 -12.64 2.42
CA LEU A 254 11.28 -11.28 2.56
C LEU A 254 11.05 -10.61 1.19
N VAL A 255 12.02 -10.70 0.27
CA VAL A 255 11.85 -10.21 -1.11
C VAL A 255 10.70 -10.96 -1.80
N TYR A 256 10.60 -12.28 -1.62
CA TYR A 256 9.49 -13.09 -2.16
C TYR A 256 8.11 -12.70 -1.60
N ILE A 257 8.01 -12.40 -0.30
CA ILE A 257 6.76 -11.91 0.32
C ILE A 257 6.39 -10.55 -0.25
N LEU A 258 7.34 -9.60 -0.34
CA LEU A 258 7.10 -8.28 -0.93
C LEU A 258 6.71 -8.40 -2.41
N ASP A 259 7.27 -9.37 -3.13
CA ASP A 259 6.90 -9.70 -4.49
C ASP A 259 5.46 -10.24 -4.61
N CYS A 260 5.03 -11.17 -3.73
CA CYS A 260 3.63 -11.62 -3.67
C CYS A 260 2.64 -10.45 -3.54
N LEU A 261 3.00 -9.43 -2.76
CA LEU A 261 2.12 -8.31 -2.42
C LEU A 261 2.14 -7.21 -3.49
N LEU A 262 3.33 -6.79 -3.93
CA LEU A 262 3.52 -5.59 -4.75
C LEU A 262 3.33 -5.81 -6.25
N THR A 263 3.20 -7.06 -6.69
CA THR A 263 2.80 -7.43 -8.07
C THR A 263 1.32 -7.82 -8.18
N SER A 264 0.48 -7.44 -7.20
CA SER A 264 -0.95 -7.81 -7.16
C SER A 264 -1.85 -7.09 -8.20
N THR A 265 -1.28 -6.31 -9.12
CA THR A 265 -2.02 -5.55 -10.15
C THR A 265 -1.52 -5.88 -11.56
N PRO A 266 -2.42 -5.93 -12.57
CA PRO A 266 -2.04 -6.14 -13.97
C PRO A 266 -0.90 -5.23 -14.46
N GLY A 267 -0.04 -5.78 -15.32
CA GLY A 267 1.12 -5.06 -15.87
C GLY A 267 2.36 -5.01 -14.96
N ARG A 268 2.28 -5.55 -13.74
CA ARG A 268 3.45 -5.83 -12.88
C ARG A 268 3.83 -7.29 -13.01
N PHE A 269 5.13 -7.57 -13.01
CA PHE A 269 5.68 -8.92 -13.14
C PHE A 269 6.52 -9.26 -11.91
N ALA A 270 6.56 -10.55 -11.56
CA ALA A 270 7.35 -11.05 -10.45
C ALA A 270 8.83 -10.67 -10.62
N ALA A 271 9.42 -10.12 -9.55
CA ALA A 271 10.84 -9.76 -9.48
C ALA A 271 11.75 -11.00 -9.31
N LEU A 272 11.20 -12.08 -8.73
CA LEU A 272 11.85 -13.38 -8.60
C LEU A 272 11.20 -14.40 -9.54
N ALA A 273 12.02 -15.22 -10.19
CA ALA A 273 11.57 -16.38 -10.96
C ALA A 273 11.34 -17.59 -10.03
N VAL A 274 10.62 -18.60 -10.51
CA VAL A 274 10.41 -19.87 -9.77
C VAL A 274 11.76 -20.54 -9.44
N GLN A 275 12.72 -20.45 -10.35
CA GLN A 275 14.08 -20.99 -10.19
C GLN A 275 14.82 -20.33 -9.01
N ASP A 276 14.58 -19.04 -8.72
CA ASP A 276 15.23 -18.34 -7.61
C ASP A 276 14.81 -18.88 -6.23
N THR A 277 13.67 -19.57 -6.12
CA THR A 277 13.11 -20.04 -4.85
C THR A 277 13.01 -21.57 -4.74
N SER A 278 13.08 -22.28 -5.87
CA SER A 278 12.83 -23.73 -5.95
C SER A 278 13.79 -24.61 -5.12
N ASP A 279 15.05 -24.18 -4.99
CA ASP A 279 16.13 -24.86 -4.26
C ASP A 279 16.28 -24.39 -2.80
N VAL A 280 15.57 -23.33 -2.42
CA VAL A 280 15.74 -22.67 -1.12
C VAL A 280 14.81 -23.28 -0.08
N SER A 281 15.35 -23.77 1.04
CA SER A 281 14.53 -24.18 2.20
C SER A 281 13.67 -23.03 2.70
N LEU A 282 12.50 -23.32 3.26
CA LEU A 282 11.74 -22.37 4.06
C LEU A 282 12.55 -21.95 5.30
N PRO A 283 12.28 -20.77 5.90
CA PRO A 283 12.90 -20.32 7.14
C PRO A 283 12.74 -21.32 8.29
N CYS A 284 13.80 -21.50 9.08
CA CYS A 284 13.75 -22.28 10.32
C CYS A 284 13.05 -21.50 11.46
N SER A 285 12.79 -22.15 12.60
CA SER A 285 12.27 -21.48 13.80
C SER A 285 13.20 -20.38 14.30
N ASP A 286 12.63 -19.33 14.92
CA ASP A 286 13.41 -18.22 15.46
C ASP A 286 14.36 -18.64 16.59
N ILE A 287 14.04 -19.74 17.30
CA ILE A 287 14.95 -20.37 18.26
C ILE A 287 16.20 -20.90 17.55
N ASN A 288 16.03 -21.68 16.48
CA ASN A 288 17.17 -22.24 15.75
C ASN A 288 18.01 -21.15 15.09
N PHE A 289 17.37 -20.10 14.57
CA PHE A 289 18.08 -18.93 14.05
C PHE A 289 18.87 -18.21 15.15
N ALA A 290 18.24 -17.90 16.30
CA ALA A 290 18.87 -17.12 17.39
C ALA A 290 20.04 -17.82 18.08
N PHE A 291 20.05 -19.16 18.12
CA PHE A 291 21.13 -19.96 18.70
C PHE A 291 22.14 -20.49 17.65
N GLY A 292 21.92 -20.28 16.36
CA GLY A 292 22.77 -20.83 15.30
C GLY A 292 22.66 -22.36 15.15
N ASN A 293 21.54 -22.96 15.57
CA ASN A 293 21.31 -24.39 15.47
C ASN A 293 21.04 -24.79 14.01
N ALA A 294 22.07 -25.32 13.35
CA ALA A 294 21.97 -25.74 11.95
C ALA A 294 20.93 -26.86 11.76
N VAL A 295 19.86 -26.57 11.01
CA VAL A 295 18.77 -27.50 10.70
C VAL A 295 18.40 -27.44 9.21
N TYR A 296 18.03 -28.60 8.64
CA TYR A 296 17.45 -28.66 7.30
C TYR A 296 15.93 -28.54 7.37
N VAL A 297 15.36 -27.53 6.69
CA VAL A 297 13.92 -27.33 6.53
C VAL A 297 13.54 -27.64 5.08
N LYS A 298 12.30 -28.09 4.85
CA LYS A 298 11.77 -28.34 3.50
C LYS A 298 11.78 -27.07 2.63
N THR A 299 12.00 -27.21 1.33
CA THR A 299 11.77 -26.13 0.35
C THR A 299 10.28 -25.91 0.10
N LEU A 300 9.91 -24.77 -0.48
CA LEU A 300 8.51 -24.49 -0.83
C LEU A 300 7.89 -25.58 -1.74
N PRO A 301 8.55 -26.04 -2.83
CA PRO A 301 8.07 -27.19 -3.61
C PRO A 301 7.94 -28.50 -2.81
N GLN A 302 8.85 -28.80 -1.89
CA GLN A 302 8.80 -30.01 -1.05
C GLN A 302 7.70 -29.97 0.03
N TYR A 303 7.22 -28.77 0.39
CA TYR A 303 6.09 -28.61 1.29
C TYR A 303 4.76 -28.80 0.55
N LEU A 304 4.62 -28.18 -0.63
CA LEU A 304 3.41 -28.28 -1.44
C LEU A 304 3.25 -29.66 -2.10
N GLY A 305 4.35 -30.26 -2.55
CA GLY A 305 4.39 -31.60 -3.10
C GLY A 305 4.36 -32.66 -2.00
N HIS A 306 3.24 -33.38 -1.89
CA HIS A 306 3.03 -34.45 -0.90
C HIS A 306 3.92 -35.70 -1.11
N SER A 307 4.85 -35.68 -2.07
CA SER A 307 5.83 -36.73 -2.29
C SER A 307 7.14 -36.15 -2.81
N ALA A 308 8.13 -36.10 -1.93
CA ALA A 308 9.54 -36.14 -2.27
C ALA A 308 10.20 -37.10 -1.28
N LEU A 309 10.91 -38.10 -1.81
CA LEU A 309 11.72 -39.01 -0.98
C LEU A 309 12.66 -38.16 -0.13
N SER A 310 12.45 -38.18 1.19
CA SER A 310 13.32 -37.44 2.10
C SER A 310 14.74 -37.96 1.92
N PRO A 311 15.73 -37.10 1.62
CA PRO A 311 17.13 -37.49 1.75
C PRO A 311 17.34 -38.00 3.18
N SER A 312 18.18 -39.03 3.34
CA SER A 312 18.43 -39.73 4.61
C SER A 312 19.30 -38.92 5.59
N HIS A 313 19.11 -37.59 5.61
CA HIS A 313 19.88 -36.62 6.38
C HIS A 313 19.07 -36.07 7.57
N GLY A 314 19.11 -36.82 8.67
CA GLY A 314 18.74 -36.34 10.01
C GLY A 314 17.24 -36.11 10.26
N SER A 315 16.94 -35.72 11.50
CA SER A 315 15.64 -35.19 11.88
C SER A 315 15.42 -33.83 11.20
N GLY A 316 14.51 -33.78 10.23
CA GLY A 316 14.16 -32.53 9.55
C GLY A 316 13.67 -31.46 10.54
N GLY A 317 14.16 -30.24 10.40
CA GLY A 317 13.76 -29.10 11.21
C GLY A 317 12.37 -28.59 10.86
N GLU A 318 11.68 -28.07 11.87
CA GLU A 318 10.35 -27.48 11.70
C GLU A 318 10.42 -26.13 10.95
N ILE A 319 9.35 -25.82 10.23
CA ILE A 319 9.15 -24.53 9.56
C ILE A 319 8.90 -23.46 10.64
N GLY A 320 9.63 -22.35 10.58
CA GLY A 320 9.42 -21.23 11.49
C GLY A 320 8.18 -20.40 11.16
N GLU A 321 7.76 -19.54 12.09
CA GLU A 321 6.61 -18.62 11.93
C GLU A 321 6.71 -17.81 10.61
N PHE A 322 7.90 -17.30 10.30
CA PHE A 322 8.18 -16.59 9.06
C PHE A 322 8.01 -17.46 7.80
N GLY A 323 8.28 -18.76 7.89
CA GLY A 323 8.00 -19.71 6.81
C GLY A 323 6.50 -19.97 6.59
N TYR A 324 5.68 -19.91 7.64
CA TYR A 324 4.23 -19.92 7.48
C TYR A 324 3.71 -18.63 6.83
N ILE A 325 4.34 -17.47 7.08
CA ILE A 325 4.04 -16.22 6.34
C ILE A 325 4.42 -16.35 4.85
N VAL A 326 5.53 -17.01 4.50
CA VAL A 326 5.86 -17.34 3.09
C VAL A 326 4.76 -18.18 2.45
N LEU A 327 4.28 -19.23 3.14
CA LEU A 327 3.21 -20.10 2.66
C LEU A 327 1.89 -19.33 2.46
N ALA A 328 1.48 -18.52 3.44
CA ALA A 328 0.30 -17.67 3.34
C ALA A 328 0.42 -16.64 2.20
N SER A 329 1.60 -16.07 1.99
CA SER A 329 1.88 -15.14 0.88
C SER A 329 1.88 -15.84 -0.49
N THR A 330 2.27 -17.11 -0.55
CA THR A 330 2.15 -17.94 -1.76
C THR A 330 0.67 -18.16 -2.11
N ILE A 331 -0.16 -18.48 -1.11
CA ILE A 331 -1.61 -18.61 -1.32
C ILE A 331 -2.25 -17.27 -1.74
N TRP A 332 -1.83 -16.15 -1.14
CA TRP A 332 -2.25 -14.81 -1.59
C TRP A 332 -1.94 -14.59 -3.08
N ARG A 333 -0.72 -14.95 -3.52
CA ARG A 333 -0.30 -14.87 -4.92
C ARG A 333 -1.18 -15.74 -5.83
N ASP A 334 -1.54 -16.94 -5.41
CA ASP A 334 -2.45 -17.83 -6.15
C ASP A 334 -3.88 -17.24 -6.25
N VAL A 335 -4.40 -16.63 -5.19
CA VAL A 335 -5.71 -15.95 -5.19
C VAL A 335 -5.71 -14.76 -6.15
N VAL A 336 -4.69 -13.91 -6.10
CA VAL A 336 -4.47 -12.82 -7.05
C VAL A 336 -4.37 -13.35 -8.49
N GLY A 337 -3.68 -14.47 -8.70
CA GLY A 337 -3.59 -15.14 -9.99
C GLY A 337 -4.96 -15.54 -10.54
N MET A 338 -5.80 -16.18 -9.73
CA MET A 338 -7.18 -16.54 -10.12
C MET A 338 -8.03 -15.30 -10.45
N LEU A 339 -7.94 -14.24 -9.65
CA LEU A 339 -8.69 -13.01 -9.86
C LEU A 339 -8.27 -12.28 -11.15
N THR A 340 -6.98 -12.25 -11.46
CA THR A 340 -6.43 -11.56 -12.64
C THR A 340 -6.52 -12.39 -13.93
N ALA A 341 -6.59 -13.72 -13.82
CA ALA A 341 -6.75 -14.62 -14.97
C ALA A 341 -8.23 -14.93 -15.33
N SER A 342 -9.16 -14.85 -14.37
CA SER A 342 -10.59 -15.13 -14.61
C SER A 342 -11.39 -13.88 -14.97
N THR A 343 -12.15 -13.95 -16.07
CA THR A 343 -13.23 -13.00 -16.35
C THR A 343 -14.54 -13.52 -15.76
N VAL A 344 -15.64 -12.78 -15.92
CA VAL A 344 -16.99 -13.27 -15.56
C VAL A 344 -17.32 -14.56 -16.33
N GLN A 345 -16.95 -14.64 -17.62
CA GLN A 345 -17.27 -15.77 -18.49
C GLN A 345 -16.34 -16.99 -18.30
N THR A 346 -15.12 -16.79 -17.82
CA THR A 346 -14.13 -17.88 -17.62
C THR A 346 -14.00 -18.33 -16.16
N PHE A 347 -14.84 -17.80 -15.27
CA PHE A 347 -14.88 -18.19 -13.86
C PHE A 347 -15.28 -19.66 -13.66
N ARG A 348 -14.63 -20.32 -12.70
CA ARG A 348 -14.95 -21.67 -12.23
C ARG A 348 -15.02 -21.70 -10.70
N ASP A 349 -16.09 -22.25 -10.16
CA ASP A 349 -16.24 -22.43 -8.69
C ASP A 349 -15.24 -23.46 -8.13
N GLU A 350 -14.75 -24.36 -9.00
CA GLU A 350 -13.67 -25.32 -8.74
C GLU A 350 -12.37 -24.61 -8.35
N ASP A 351 -11.92 -23.61 -9.12
CA ASP A 351 -10.69 -22.85 -8.84
C ASP A 351 -10.77 -22.15 -7.46
N CYS A 352 -11.96 -21.66 -7.08
CA CYS A 352 -12.20 -21.10 -5.75
C CYS A 352 -12.21 -22.16 -4.64
N SER A 353 -12.74 -23.35 -4.92
CA SER A 353 -12.77 -24.48 -3.99
C SER A 353 -11.36 -25.01 -3.71
N ASP A 354 -10.52 -25.12 -4.74
CA ASP A 354 -9.11 -25.50 -4.63
C ASP A 354 -8.30 -24.46 -3.83
N LEU A 355 -8.51 -23.17 -4.07
CA LEU A 355 -7.89 -22.09 -3.29
C LEU A 355 -8.34 -22.12 -1.83
N PHE A 356 -9.63 -22.35 -1.56
CA PHE A 356 -10.11 -22.48 -0.19
C PHE A 356 -9.53 -23.73 0.51
N ALA A 357 -9.45 -24.86 -0.19
CA ALA A 357 -8.81 -26.07 0.31
C ALA A 357 -7.32 -25.86 0.63
N LYS A 358 -6.59 -25.06 -0.17
CA LYS A 358 -5.21 -24.64 0.16
C LYS A 358 -5.15 -23.81 1.45
N ILE A 359 -6.06 -22.85 1.64
CA ILE A 359 -6.11 -22.01 2.84
C ILE A 359 -6.39 -22.86 4.09
N GLU A 360 -7.44 -23.69 4.05
CA GLU A 360 -7.80 -24.56 5.18
C GLU A 360 -6.75 -25.65 5.43
N GLY A 361 -6.15 -26.21 4.38
CA GLY A 361 -5.03 -27.15 4.49
C GLY A 361 -3.83 -26.54 5.20
N LEU A 362 -3.49 -25.28 4.88
CA LEU A 362 -2.46 -24.55 5.61
C LEU A 362 -2.85 -24.31 7.08
N ARG A 363 -4.07 -23.82 7.36
CA ARG A 363 -4.58 -23.64 8.73
C ARG A 363 -4.51 -24.93 9.57
N ALA A 364 -4.94 -26.06 9.00
CA ALA A 364 -4.93 -27.36 9.65
C ALA A 364 -3.51 -27.94 9.87
N SER A 365 -2.54 -27.54 9.04
CA SER A 365 -1.13 -27.95 9.16
C SER A 365 -0.32 -27.14 10.18
N LEU A 366 -0.86 -26.07 10.74
CA LEU A 366 -0.13 -25.21 11.68
C LEU A 366 0.19 -25.96 12.98
N PRO A 367 1.44 -25.93 13.46
CA PRO A 367 1.80 -26.35 14.80
C PRO A 367 0.95 -25.65 15.86
N MET A 368 0.69 -26.33 16.98
CA MET A 368 -0.23 -25.88 18.04
C MET A 368 -0.03 -24.42 18.46
N GLN A 369 1.22 -23.95 18.52
CA GLN A 369 1.56 -22.57 18.86
C GLN A 369 1.04 -21.53 17.85
N PHE A 370 0.88 -21.88 16.57
CA PHE A 370 0.46 -20.96 15.51
C PHE A 370 -1.02 -21.10 15.12
N VAL A 371 -1.75 -22.09 15.65
CA VAL A 371 -3.19 -22.25 15.39
C VAL A 371 -3.96 -21.08 16.01
N ASP A 372 -4.81 -20.41 15.23
CA ASP A 372 -5.67 -19.35 15.78
C ASP A 372 -6.75 -19.95 16.70
N LYS A 373 -6.74 -19.48 17.95
CA LYS A 373 -7.63 -19.92 19.04
C LYS A 373 -7.90 -18.73 19.96
N PRO A 374 -9.07 -18.68 20.63
CA PRO A 374 -9.36 -17.64 21.61
C PRO A 374 -8.23 -17.48 22.63
N GLY A 375 -7.68 -16.27 22.74
CA GLY A 375 -6.56 -15.94 23.64
C GLY A 375 -5.15 -16.21 23.09
N GLN A 376 -4.98 -16.96 21.99
CA GLN A 376 -3.65 -17.29 21.46
C GLN A 376 -2.85 -16.03 21.05
N ILE A 377 -3.51 -15.07 20.42
CA ILE A 377 -2.90 -13.76 20.08
C ILE A 377 -2.37 -13.03 21.32
N ASN A 378 -3.05 -13.10 22.47
CA ASN A 378 -2.60 -12.45 23.71
C ASN A 378 -1.30 -13.07 24.23
N LEU A 379 -1.16 -14.40 24.12
CA LEU A 379 0.09 -15.09 24.44
C LEU A 379 1.23 -14.63 23.51
N HIS A 380 0.99 -14.53 22.20
CA HIS A 380 1.97 -14.01 21.26
C HIS A 380 2.32 -12.54 21.49
N MET A 381 1.36 -11.69 21.92
CA MET A 381 1.65 -10.32 22.35
C MET A 381 2.57 -10.31 23.58
N THR A 382 2.30 -11.15 24.59
CA THR A 382 3.18 -11.28 25.77
C THR A 382 4.60 -11.79 25.41
N MET A 383 4.71 -12.69 24.43
CA MET A 383 6.01 -13.19 23.93
C MET A 383 6.71 -12.24 22.94
N GLY A 384 6.08 -11.15 22.51
CA GLY A 384 6.63 -10.20 21.54
C GLY A 384 6.54 -10.63 20.06
N SER A 385 5.79 -11.69 19.74
CA SER A 385 5.56 -12.19 18.37
C SER A 385 4.16 -11.88 17.82
N GLY A 386 3.30 -11.18 18.57
CA GLY A 386 1.90 -10.95 18.21
C GLY A 386 1.66 -10.27 16.85
N TYR A 387 2.54 -9.35 16.42
CA TYR A 387 2.46 -8.77 15.07
C TYR A 387 2.74 -9.78 13.95
N THR A 388 3.65 -10.74 14.19
CA THR A 388 3.99 -11.80 13.23
C THR A 388 2.82 -12.80 13.12
N PHE A 389 2.27 -13.21 14.27
CA PHE A 389 1.11 -14.10 14.36
C PHE A 389 -0.12 -13.49 13.70
N ALA A 390 -0.41 -12.22 14.01
CA ALA A 390 -1.53 -11.50 13.42
C ALA A 390 -1.33 -11.28 11.91
N MET A 391 -0.11 -11.02 11.43
CA MET A 391 0.18 -10.91 10.00
C MET A 391 -0.08 -12.23 9.25
N LEU A 392 0.30 -13.37 9.81
CA LEU A 392 0.00 -14.70 9.26
C LEU A 392 -1.51 -14.89 9.07
N HIS A 393 -2.30 -14.71 10.12
CA HIS A 393 -3.74 -14.96 10.05
C HIS A 393 -4.50 -13.89 9.28
N CYS A 394 -4.07 -12.62 9.32
CA CYS A 394 -4.62 -11.56 8.43
C CYS A 394 -4.45 -11.93 6.95
N LEU A 395 -3.28 -12.44 6.53
CA LEU A 395 -3.09 -12.91 5.15
C LEU A 395 -4.07 -14.03 4.77
N LEU A 396 -4.26 -15.02 5.65
CA LEU A 396 -5.17 -16.14 5.42
C LEU A 396 -6.63 -15.70 5.39
N HIS A 397 -7.05 -14.80 6.27
CA HIS A 397 -8.39 -14.22 6.26
C HIS A 397 -8.62 -13.34 5.03
N CYS A 398 -7.66 -12.50 4.65
CA CYS A 398 -7.74 -11.68 3.43
C CYS A 398 -7.88 -12.57 2.18
N ALA A 399 -7.04 -13.60 2.03
CA ALA A 399 -7.18 -14.60 0.97
C ALA A 399 -8.57 -15.28 0.98
N SER A 400 -9.08 -15.66 2.16
CA SER A 400 -10.42 -16.24 2.34
C SER A 400 -11.53 -15.28 1.88
N VAL A 401 -11.42 -14.00 2.26
CA VAL A 401 -12.36 -12.93 1.89
C VAL A 401 -12.38 -12.72 0.37
N PHE A 402 -11.22 -12.62 -0.29
CA PHE A 402 -11.17 -12.43 -1.74
C PHE A 402 -11.76 -13.62 -2.52
N VAL A 403 -11.49 -14.87 -2.10
CA VAL A 403 -12.11 -16.06 -2.72
C VAL A 403 -13.63 -16.04 -2.58
N HIS A 404 -14.15 -15.81 -1.38
CA HIS A 404 -15.60 -15.84 -1.14
C HIS A 404 -16.33 -14.62 -1.73
N ARG A 405 -15.71 -13.43 -1.76
CA ARG A 405 -16.23 -12.27 -2.51
C ARG A 405 -16.36 -12.59 -3.99
N ARG A 406 -15.39 -13.26 -4.60
CA ARG A 406 -15.45 -13.65 -6.01
C ARG A 406 -16.58 -14.65 -6.27
N ARG A 407 -16.77 -15.66 -5.41
CA ARG A 407 -17.91 -16.59 -5.49
C ARG A 407 -19.25 -15.86 -5.37
N LEU A 408 -19.41 -15.01 -4.34
CA LEU A 408 -20.62 -14.22 -4.11
C LEU A 408 -20.95 -13.30 -5.28
N LEU A 409 -19.94 -12.63 -5.84
CA LEU A 409 -20.10 -11.70 -6.94
C LEU A 409 -20.68 -12.39 -8.18
N GLN A 410 -20.26 -13.62 -8.47
CA GLN A 410 -20.79 -14.41 -9.59
C GLN A 410 -22.27 -14.77 -9.43
N ASP A 411 -22.69 -15.10 -8.20
CA ASP A 411 -24.11 -15.33 -7.90
C ASP A 411 -24.93 -14.03 -8.04
N VAL A 412 -24.42 -12.90 -7.52
CA VAL A 412 -25.13 -11.60 -7.47
C VAL A 412 -25.23 -10.91 -8.83
N ILE A 413 -24.23 -11.03 -9.71
CA ILE A 413 -24.27 -10.43 -11.06
C ILE A 413 -25.02 -11.29 -12.09
N SER A 414 -25.48 -12.48 -11.71
CA SER A 414 -26.25 -13.35 -12.60
C SER A 414 -27.56 -12.70 -13.03
N SER A 415 -27.93 -12.84 -14.30
CA SER A 415 -29.20 -12.32 -14.84
C SER A 415 -30.44 -12.97 -14.20
N SER A 416 -30.27 -14.13 -13.55
CA SER A 416 -31.31 -14.82 -12.79
C SER A 416 -31.25 -14.56 -11.28
N PHE A 417 -30.44 -13.59 -10.81
CA PHE A 417 -30.30 -13.31 -9.39
C PHE A 417 -31.60 -12.78 -8.79
N ASN A 418 -32.05 -13.42 -7.70
CA ASN A 418 -33.13 -12.95 -6.85
C ASN A 418 -32.65 -13.00 -5.40
N LEU A 419 -32.69 -11.84 -4.72
CA LEU A 419 -32.12 -11.68 -3.39
C LEU A 419 -32.79 -12.59 -2.34
N ASP A 420 -34.13 -12.69 -2.36
CA ASP A 420 -34.88 -13.44 -1.35
C ASP A 420 -34.72 -14.95 -1.54
N SER A 421 -34.74 -15.43 -2.79
CA SER A 421 -34.40 -16.82 -3.11
C SER A 421 -32.95 -17.15 -2.75
N PHE A 422 -32.01 -16.24 -3.00
CA PHE A 422 -30.59 -16.46 -2.69
C PHE A 422 -30.34 -16.50 -1.18
N ARG A 423 -30.93 -15.59 -0.40
CA ARG A 423 -30.87 -15.56 1.08
C ARG A 423 -31.24 -16.88 1.75
N MET A 424 -32.16 -17.63 1.15
CA MET A 424 -32.64 -18.93 1.67
C MET A 424 -31.82 -20.13 1.13
N SER A 425 -30.81 -19.89 0.31
CA SER A 425 -29.97 -20.95 -0.27
C SER A 425 -28.82 -21.34 0.66
N THR A 426 -28.50 -22.64 0.69
CA THR A 426 -27.34 -23.17 1.41
C THR A 426 -26.02 -22.54 0.95
N ARG A 427 -25.92 -22.19 -0.33
CA ARG A 427 -24.77 -21.50 -0.92
C ARG A 427 -24.58 -20.08 -0.35
N CYS A 428 -25.66 -19.32 -0.18
CA CYS A 428 -25.59 -18.02 0.49
C CYS A 428 -25.15 -18.18 1.94
N HIS A 429 -25.72 -19.13 2.68
CA HIS A 429 -25.35 -19.35 4.09
C HIS A 429 -23.87 -19.70 4.26
N ASP A 430 -23.32 -20.65 3.48
CA ASP A 430 -21.88 -20.98 3.51
C ASP A 430 -21.02 -19.75 3.16
N VAL A 431 -21.27 -19.09 2.02
CA VAL A 431 -20.45 -17.96 1.57
C VAL A 431 -20.48 -16.80 2.57
N VAL A 432 -21.66 -16.47 3.13
CA VAL A 432 -21.80 -15.40 4.13
C VAL A 432 -21.14 -15.76 5.46
N ASP A 433 -21.28 -16.99 5.94
CA ASP A 433 -20.63 -17.45 7.19
C ASP A 433 -19.10 -17.43 7.09
N ARG A 434 -18.54 -17.91 5.96
CA ARG A 434 -17.09 -17.88 5.69
C ARG A 434 -16.54 -16.45 5.61
N LEU A 435 -17.31 -15.54 5.03
CA LEU A 435 -16.98 -14.11 5.00
C LEU A 435 -17.03 -13.51 6.40
N PHE A 436 -18.12 -13.65 7.14
CA PHE A 436 -18.25 -13.11 8.50
C PHE A 436 -17.16 -13.65 9.44
N THR A 437 -16.90 -14.96 9.42
CA THR A 437 -15.82 -15.60 10.18
C THR A 437 -14.47 -14.95 9.89
N SER A 438 -14.14 -14.76 8.60
CA SER A 438 -12.84 -14.18 8.20
C SER A 438 -12.73 -12.69 8.51
N CYS A 439 -13.82 -11.93 8.34
CA CYS A 439 -13.87 -10.51 8.64
C CYS A 439 -13.77 -10.25 10.16
N HIS A 440 -14.51 -11.02 10.96
CA HIS A 440 -14.45 -10.96 12.42
C HIS A 440 -13.07 -11.34 12.96
N GLY A 441 -12.48 -12.45 12.49
CA GLY A 441 -11.13 -12.87 12.88
C GLY A 441 -10.08 -11.79 12.62
N THR A 442 -10.14 -11.14 11.45
CA THR A 442 -9.26 -10.03 11.10
C THR A 442 -9.37 -8.86 12.09
N ILE A 443 -10.59 -8.35 12.35
CA ILE A 443 -10.79 -7.23 13.28
C ILE A 443 -10.42 -7.62 14.73
N SER A 444 -10.74 -8.84 15.15
CA SER A 444 -10.39 -9.36 16.47
C SER A 444 -8.88 -9.43 16.69
N LEU A 445 -8.11 -9.84 15.67
CA LEU A 445 -6.64 -9.85 15.72
C LEU A 445 -6.06 -8.43 15.84
N LEU A 446 -6.54 -7.45 15.06
CA LEU A 446 -6.06 -6.07 15.17
C LEU A 446 -6.42 -5.45 16.53
N ASN A 447 -7.65 -5.65 17.02
CA ASN A 447 -8.08 -5.20 18.35
C ASN A 447 -7.21 -5.81 19.46
N ALA A 448 -6.85 -7.09 19.38
CA ALA A 448 -5.97 -7.74 20.36
C ALA A 448 -4.52 -7.23 20.30
N VAL A 449 -3.98 -6.99 19.09
CA VAL A 449 -2.65 -6.37 18.90
C VAL A 449 -2.62 -4.94 19.44
N GLU A 450 -3.67 -4.15 19.21
CA GLU A 450 -3.78 -2.80 19.77
C GLU A 450 -3.84 -2.84 21.30
N ALA A 451 -4.70 -3.68 21.87
CA ALA A 451 -4.88 -3.80 23.32
C ALA A 451 -3.60 -4.29 24.04
N GLY A 452 -2.79 -5.13 23.38
CA GLY A 452 -1.49 -5.58 23.89
C GLY A 452 -0.30 -4.67 23.55
N SER A 453 -0.50 -3.57 22.81
CA SER A 453 0.58 -2.64 22.43
C SER A 453 0.93 -1.65 23.54
N GLU A 454 2.17 -1.13 23.51
CA GLU A 454 2.66 -0.16 24.49
C GLU A 454 2.01 1.22 24.29
N LYS A 455 1.32 1.73 25.31
CA LYS A 455 0.55 2.98 25.23
C LYS A 455 1.38 4.24 25.01
N ASP A 456 2.69 4.17 25.22
CA ASP A 456 3.62 5.30 25.03
C ASP A 456 3.94 5.59 23.56
N HIS A 457 3.61 4.66 22.64
CA HIS A 457 3.88 4.78 21.21
C HIS A 457 2.59 4.52 20.39
N PRO A 458 2.31 5.32 19.35
CA PRO A 458 1.25 5.00 18.40
C PRO A 458 1.44 3.63 17.75
N THR A 459 0.41 2.79 17.84
CA THR A 459 0.32 1.47 17.19
C THR A 459 0.43 1.63 15.67
N CYS A 460 1.55 1.20 15.08
CA CYS A 460 1.76 1.27 13.63
C CYS A 460 1.64 -0.12 13.03
N PHE A 461 0.44 -0.44 12.56
CA PHE A 461 0.14 -1.71 11.92
C PHE A 461 0.84 -1.86 10.56
N PRO A 462 1.32 -3.06 10.20
CA PRO A 462 1.70 -3.41 8.84
C PRO A 462 0.58 -3.16 7.83
N ILE A 463 0.95 -2.63 6.66
CA ILE A 463 0.01 -2.27 5.57
C ILE A 463 -0.93 -3.44 5.19
N VAL A 464 -0.42 -4.67 5.19
CA VAL A 464 -1.20 -5.89 4.89
C VAL A 464 -2.32 -6.12 5.91
N MET A 465 -2.06 -5.90 7.20
CA MET A 465 -3.05 -6.07 8.27
C MET A 465 -4.15 -5.01 8.15
N LEU A 466 -3.76 -3.75 7.88
CA LEU A 466 -4.70 -2.66 7.61
C LEU A 466 -5.54 -2.92 6.35
N PHE A 467 -4.94 -3.43 5.28
CA PHE A 467 -5.68 -3.80 4.06
C PHE A 467 -6.67 -4.95 4.30
N SER A 468 -6.27 -5.93 5.13
CA SER A 468 -7.15 -7.02 5.56
C SER A 468 -8.36 -6.45 6.33
N ALA A 469 -8.13 -5.52 7.26
CA ALA A 469 -9.19 -4.84 7.99
C ALA A 469 -10.10 -3.98 7.09
N PHE A 470 -9.54 -3.22 6.15
CA PHE A 470 -10.30 -2.48 5.15
C PHE A 470 -11.22 -3.40 4.34
N THR A 471 -10.66 -4.45 3.75
CA THR A 471 -11.43 -5.37 2.89
C THR A 471 -12.46 -6.19 3.66
N ALA A 472 -12.15 -6.58 4.91
CA ALA A 472 -13.11 -7.17 5.84
C ALA A 472 -14.31 -6.24 6.09
N SER A 473 -14.05 -4.99 6.49
CA SER A 473 -15.07 -4.02 6.83
C SER A 473 -15.88 -3.55 5.63
N ALA A 474 -15.25 -3.34 4.47
CA ALA A 474 -15.95 -3.05 3.22
C ALA A 474 -16.86 -4.21 2.80
N THR A 475 -16.41 -5.46 2.98
CA THR A 475 -17.22 -6.65 2.68
C THR A 475 -18.44 -6.75 3.61
N VAL A 476 -18.26 -6.59 4.91
CA VAL A 476 -19.37 -6.62 5.88
C VAL A 476 -20.33 -5.44 5.71
N ALA A 477 -19.81 -4.26 5.32
CA ALA A 477 -20.64 -3.13 4.95
C ALA A 477 -21.49 -3.42 3.71
N TYR A 478 -20.89 -4.00 2.66
CA TYR A 478 -21.60 -4.45 1.46
C TYR A 478 -22.65 -5.52 1.76
N LEU A 479 -22.32 -6.55 2.54
CA LEU A 479 -23.29 -7.57 2.96
C LEU A 479 -24.47 -6.95 3.69
N SER A 480 -24.24 -5.93 4.51
CA SER A 480 -25.29 -5.23 5.24
C SER A 480 -26.16 -4.35 4.31
N LEU A 481 -25.55 -3.58 3.39
CA LEU A 481 -26.26 -2.78 2.38
C LEU A 481 -27.08 -3.63 1.39
N LYS A 482 -26.56 -4.80 1.01
CA LYS A 482 -27.25 -5.80 0.17
C LYS A 482 -28.31 -6.59 0.97
N GLY A 483 -28.36 -6.41 2.29
CA GLY A 483 -29.24 -7.15 3.19
C GLY A 483 -28.97 -8.65 3.23
N LEU A 484 -27.72 -9.07 3.04
CA LEU A 484 -27.23 -10.45 3.18
C LEU A 484 -26.70 -10.75 4.59
N THR A 485 -26.54 -9.73 5.45
CA THR A 485 -26.15 -9.90 6.86
C THR A 485 -27.20 -10.72 7.64
N PRO A 486 -26.81 -11.81 8.33
CA PRO A 486 -27.73 -12.60 9.15
C PRO A 486 -28.36 -11.76 10.29
N PRO A 487 -29.65 -11.95 10.64
CA PRO A 487 -30.33 -11.15 11.66
C PRO A 487 -29.66 -11.17 13.05
N ASN A 488 -29.02 -12.29 13.42
CA ASN A 488 -28.27 -12.46 14.66
C ASN A 488 -26.85 -11.86 14.63
N ALA A 489 -26.40 -11.34 13.48
CA ALA A 489 -25.05 -10.81 13.27
C ALA A 489 -25.02 -9.30 13.00
N VAL A 490 -26.17 -8.60 13.03
CA VAL A 490 -26.28 -7.16 12.70
C VAL A 490 -25.42 -6.29 13.61
N GLU A 491 -25.41 -6.55 14.92
CA GLU A 491 -24.56 -5.81 15.86
C GLU A 491 -23.07 -6.08 15.62
N THR A 492 -22.69 -7.34 15.40
CA THR A 492 -21.32 -7.74 15.05
C THR A 492 -20.87 -7.08 13.74
N ALA A 493 -21.76 -6.97 12.76
CA ALA A 493 -21.50 -6.29 11.49
C ALA A 493 -21.21 -4.80 11.70
N ALA A 494 -22.03 -4.12 12.51
CA ALA A 494 -21.82 -2.71 12.84
C ALA A 494 -20.49 -2.47 13.57
N HIS A 495 -20.10 -3.36 14.50
CA HIS A 495 -18.80 -3.29 15.18
C HIS A 495 -17.63 -3.49 14.20
N ILE A 496 -17.66 -4.50 13.33
CA ILE A 496 -16.62 -4.73 12.31
C ILE A 496 -16.42 -3.50 11.40
N VAL A 497 -17.50 -2.85 10.96
CA VAL A 497 -17.41 -1.65 10.10
C VAL A 497 -16.87 -0.45 10.89
N LYS A 498 -17.27 -0.28 12.14
CA LYS A 498 -16.82 0.79 13.04
C LYS A 498 -15.33 0.68 13.37
N ASP A 499 -14.88 -0.51 13.79
CA ASP A 499 -13.49 -0.75 14.19
C ASP A 499 -12.56 -0.69 12.97
N GLY A 500 -12.98 -1.22 11.81
CA GLY A 500 -12.24 -1.03 10.57
C GLY A 500 -12.09 0.44 10.18
N LEU A 501 -13.13 1.27 10.36
CA LEU A 501 -13.04 2.70 10.09
C LEU A 501 -12.09 3.42 11.07
N LYS A 502 -12.09 3.01 12.35
CA LYS A 502 -11.12 3.48 13.36
C LYS A 502 -9.68 3.16 12.90
N PHE A 503 -9.38 1.91 12.57
CA PHE A 503 -8.05 1.52 12.09
C PHE A 503 -7.64 2.24 10.81
N MET A 504 -8.58 2.50 9.89
CA MET A 504 -8.28 3.30 8.70
C MET A 504 -7.97 4.76 9.05
N HIS A 505 -8.70 5.35 10.01
CA HIS A 505 -8.48 6.72 10.43
C HIS A 505 -7.10 6.91 11.06
N GLU A 506 -6.80 6.14 12.10
CA GLU A 506 -5.51 6.15 12.81
C GLU A 506 -4.36 5.75 11.88
N GLY A 507 -4.60 4.79 10.98
CA GLY A 507 -3.63 4.35 9.98
C GLY A 507 -3.22 5.42 8.96
N THR A 508 -4.04 6.46 8.69
CA THR A 508 -3.68 7.49 7.68
C THR A 508 -2.47 8.34 8.07
N GLU A 509 -2.22 8.58 9.35
CA GLU A 509 -1.07 9.38 9.81
C GLU A 509 0.25 8.64 9.58
N SER A 510 0.26 7.32 9.86
CA SER A 510 1.39 6.44 9.58
C SER A 510 1.54 6.19 8.08
N TRP A 511 0.45 5.94 7.37
CA TRP A 511 0.44 5.45 6.00
C TRP A 511 -0.54 6.26 5.13
N PRO A 512 -0.06 7.28 4.38
CA PRO A 512 -0.87 8.06 3.44
C PRO A 512 -1.70 7.21 2.46
N LEU A 513 -1.25 5.98 2.17
CA LEU A 513 -1.96 4.93 1.43
C LEU A 513 -3.39 4.68 1.92
N MET A 514 -3.67 4.72 3.23
CA MET A 514 -5.00 4.44 3.77
C MET A 514 -6.05 5.50 3.37
N SER A 515 -5.64 6.65 2.83
CA SER A 515 -6.52 7.80 2.58
C SER A 515 -7.59 7.57 1.51
N SER A 516 -7.41 6.61 0.59
CA SER A 516 -8.49 6.15 -0.30
C SER A 516 -9.40 5.17 0.42
N TRP A 517 -8.84 4.20 1.15
CA TRP A 517 -9.57 3.15 1.86
C TRP A 517 -10.50 3.74 2.94
N LEU A 518 -10.01 4.72 3.71
CA LEU A 518 -10.79 5.50 4.67
C LEU A 518 -11.98 6.21 4.01
N ARG A 519 -11.77 6.87 2.86
CA ARG A 519 -12.83 7.59 2.15
C ARG A 519 -13.89 6.64 1.60
N HIS A 520 -13.47 5.50 1.05
CA HIS A 520 -14.38 4.45 0.59
C HIS A 520 -15.24 3.94 1.75
N LEU A 521 -14.60 3.46 2.83
CA LEU A 521 -15.32 2.86 3.96
C LEU A 521 -16.23 3.88 4.68
N ALA A 522 -15.82 5.17 4.76
CA ALA A 522 -16.64 6.24 5.31
C ALA A 522 -17.91 6.52 4.48
N VAL A 523 -17.87 6.35 3.15
CA VAL A 523 -19.07 6.44 2.30
C VAL A 523 -20.00 5.26 2.60
N MET A 524 -19.47 4.03 2.69
CA MET A 524 -20.28 2.85 3.00
C MET A 524 -20.96 2.95 4.37
N GLN A 525 -20.22 3.36 5.41
CA GLN A 525 -20.79 3.55 6.75
C GLN A 525 -21.86 4.65 6.77
N ARG A 526 -21.69 5.74 6.02
CA ARG A 526 -22.70 6.81 5.92
C ARG A 526 -24.00 6.28 5.32
N VAL A 527 -23.92 5.53 4.21
CA VAL A 527 -25.12 4.99 3.55
C VAL A 527 -25.81 3.95 4.44
N LEU A 528 -25.05 3.10 5.15
CA LEU A 528 -25.60 2.18 6.15
C LEU A 528 -26.41 2.90 7.24
N ASN A 529 -25.86 3.97 7.81
CA ASN A 529 -26.55 4.74 8.85
C ASN A 529 -27.81 5.42 8.32
N ASN A 530 -27.79 5.91 7.07
CA ASN A 530 -28.96 6.50 6.43
C ASN A 530 -30.06 5.46 6.15
N ASP A 531 -29.70 4.26 5.70
CA ASP A 531 -30.63 3.16 5.41
C ASP A 531 -31.29 2.61 6.70
N ALA A 532 -30.50 2.47 7.77
CA ALA A 532 -30.99 2.15 9.11
C ALA A 532 -31.93 3.23 9.67
N ALA A 533 -31.67 4.51 9.40
CA ALA A 533 -32.57 5.60 9.80
C ALA A 533 -33.87 5.61 8.97
N ALA A 534 -33.78 5.35 7.67
CA ALA A 534 -34.95 5.28 6.77
C ALA A 534 -35.89 4.12 7.12
N SER A 535 -35.32 2.93 7.37
CA SER A 535 -36.09 1.75 7.79
C SER A 535 -36.77 1.93 9.16
N ASN A 536 -36.09 2.51 10.14
CA ASN A 536 -36.69 2.86 11.44
C ASN A 536 -37.85 3.87 11.31
N ASN A 537 -37.73 4.86 10.40
CA ASN A 537 -38.80 5.83 10.14
C ASN A 537 -39.96 5.26 9.31
N ALA A 538 -39.76 4.13 8.62
CA ALA A 538 -40.80 3.45 7.81
C ALA A 538 -41.72 2.55 8.64
N ILE A 539 -41.38 2.25 9.90
CA ILE A 539 -42.26 1.52 10.83
C ILE A 539 -43.38 2.47 11.28
N PRO A 540 -44.65 2.22 10.92
CA PRO A 540 -45.74 3.08 11.34
C PRO A 540 -45.92 2.98 12.86
N SER A 541 -46.06 4.11 13.54
CA SER A 541 -46.30 4.18 14.98
C SER A 541 -47.75 3.80 15.34
N THR A 542 -48.11 2.54 15.07
CA THR A 542 -49.39 1.93 15.45
C THR A 542 -49.46 1.66 16.95
N HIS A 543 -49.48 2.73 17.77
CA HIS A 543 -50.12 2.81 19.09
C HIS A 543 -50.02 4.24 19.67
N ARG A 544 -50.74 5.21 19.08
CA ARG A 544 -51.11 6.48 19.75
C ARG A 544 -52.54 6.94 19.45
N HIS A 545 -53.51 6.21 20.00
CA HIS A 545 -54.69 6.82 20.61
C HIS A 545 -54.43 6.86 22.13
N GLY A 546 -54.89 7.85 22.92
CA GLY A 546 -55.61 9.06 22.57
C GLY A 546 -56.34 9.64 23.80
N SER A 547 -55.78 10.69 24.39
CA SER A 547 -56.38 11.61 25.39
C SER A 547 -55.32 12.71 25.61
N GLY A 548 -55.58 13.99 25.82
CA GLY A 548 -56.72 14.67 26.42
C GLY A 548 -56.10 15.77 27.29
N SER A 549 -56.51 17.02 27.11
CA SER A 549 -55.82 18.20 27.68
C SER A 549 -55.82 18.25 29.22
N HIS A 550 -54.74 18.73 29.83
CA HIS A 550 -54.79 19.84 30.81
C HIS A 550 -53.40 20.41 31.17
N GLN A 551 -53.38 21.69 31.55
CA GLN A 551 -52.24 22.40 32.11
C GLN A 551 -52.07 22.09 33.61
N SER A 552 -50.84 22.12 34.15
CA SER A 552 -50.43 22.78 35.41
C SER A 552 -49.05 22.28 35.88
N ALA A 553 -48.56 22.81 37.01
CA ALA A 553 -47.14 22.84 37.37
C ALA A 553 -46.77 21.94 38.56
N SER A 554 -45.45 21.87 38.80
CA SER A 554 -44.75 21.56 40.06
C SER A 554 -44.96 20.21 40.75
N GLY A 555 -43.87 19.43 40.78
CA GLY A 555 -43.29 18.87 42.01
C GLY A 555 -43.96 17.65 42.66
N VAL A 556 -43.18 16.57 42.84
CA VAL A 556 -42.58 16.19 44.14
C VAL A 556 -41.75 14.91 43.96
N LYS A 557 -40.76 14.76 44.84
CA LYS A 557 -39.75 13.70 44.95
C LYS A 557 -40.37 12.42 45.54
N ASP A 558 -39.92 11.25 45.11
CA ASP A 558 -39.82 10.07 46.00
C ASP A 558 -38.67 9.15 45.58
N GLU A 559 -37.92 8.69 46.58
CA GLU A 559 -36.88 7.65 46.47
C GLU A 559 -37.47 6.33 46.98
N ILE A 560 -37.04 5.19 46.44
CA ILE A 560 -36.79 3.95 47.23
C ILE A 560 -36.08 2.91 46.36
N SER A 561 -35.13 2.22 46.98
CA SER A 561 -34.21 1.24 46.37
C SER A 561 -34.75 -0.19 46.43
N SER A 562 -34.19 -1.08 45.61
CA SER A 562 -33.99 -2.49 46.01
C SER A 562 -32.86 -3.14 45.20
N ASN A 563 -31.91 -3.77 45.90
CA ASN A 563 -30.80 -4.53 45.33
C ASN A 563 -31.20 -5.96 44.96
N ALA A 564 -30.35 -6.63 44.18
CA ALA A 564 -30.43 -8.06 43.89
C ALA A 564 -29.70 -8.90 44.95
N ASP A 565 -30.17 -10.14 45.14
CA ASP A 565 -29.50 -11.19 45.93
C ASP A 565 -29.78 -12.55 45.30
N THR A 566 -28.74 -13.35 45.00
CA THR A 566 -28.64 -14.77 45.43
C THR A 566 -27.25 -15.36 45.14
N ASN A 567 -26.77 -16.13 46.13
CA ASN A 567 -25.45 -16.78 46.26
C ASN A 567 -25.46 -18.20 45.57
N PRO A 568 -24.46 -19.14 45.65
CA PRO A 568 -23.62 -19.47 46.83
C PRO A 568 -22.11 -19.84 46.65
N ASP A 569 -21.39 -19.58 47.75
CA ASP A 569 -20.32 -20.36 48.42
C ASP A 569 -19.01 -20.81 47.74
N ALA A 570 -17.90 -20.34 48.34
CA ALA A 570 -16.68 -21.13 48.57
C ALA A 570 -16.05 -20.73 49.92
N MET A 571 -15.58 -21.72 50.71
CA MET A 571 -15.06 -21.52 52.07
C MET A 571 -13.60 -21.05 52.10
N ASP A 572 -13.23 -20.29 53.13
CA ASP A 572 -11.83 -19.95 53.47
C ASP A 572 -11.54 -20.29 54.95
N TYR A 573 -10.26 -20.51 55.29
CA TYR A 573 -9.83 -21.05 56.59
C TYR A 573 -9.05 -20.02 57.43
N ASP A 574 -9.37 -19.94 58.73
CA ASP A 574 -8.73 -19.04 59.69
C ASP A 574 -7.21 -19.25 59.85
N GLN A 575 -6.45 -18.16 60.03
CA GLN A 575 -5.20 -18.20 60.79
C GLN A 575 -4.98 -16.95 61.68
N GLN A 576 -4.44 -17.20 62.87
CA GLN A 576 -4.57 -16.33 64.05
C GLN A 576 -3.47 -15.27 64.23
N THR A 577 -3.91 -14.16 64.83
CA THR A 577 -3.22 -13.24 65.77
C THR A 577 -1.72 -13.41 66.10
N GLY A 578 -1.00 -12.28 66.10
CA GLY A 578 0.24 -12.10 66.89
C GLY A 578 0.82 -10.68 66.72
N GLY A 579 0.85 -9.87 67.78
CA GLY A 579 1.24 -8.45 67.70
C GLY A 579 2.50 -8.08 68.49
N SER A 580 3.17 -6.98 68.07
CA SER A 580 4.17 -6.12 68.75
C SER A 580 5.06 -5.45 67.67
N GLY A 581 5.56 -4.21 67.79
CA GLY A 581 5.26 -3.12 68.72
C GLY A 581 6.11 -1.86 68.43
N ALA A 582 5.60 -0.69 68.85
CA ALA A 582 6.30 0.60 69.15
C ALA A 582 7.17 1.37 68.11
N GLY A 583 7.05 2.71 68.14
CA GLY A 583 8.00 3.70 67.58
C GLY A 583 7.41 4.60 66.48
N HIS A 584 6.79 5.75 66.79
CA HIS A 584 7.42 7.10 66.79
C HIS A 584 8.02 7.53 65.42
N HIS A 585 7.72 8.70 64.83
CA HIS A 585 7.36 10.01 65.42
C HIS A 585 6.64 10.93 64.41
N SER A 586 5.74 11.82 64.90
CA SER A 586 5.40 13.21 64.46
C SER A 586 5.54 13.69 62.98
N SER A 587 4.69 14.57 62.43
CA SER A 587 3.50 15.30 62.95
C SER A 587 2.83 16.19 61.87
N ALA A 588 1.51 16.40 62.00
CA ALA A 588 0.73 17.60 61.61
C ALA A 588 0.70 18.03 60.10
N THR A 589 -0.44 18.18 59.41
CA THR A 589 -1.60 19.11 59.62
C THR A 589 -1.19 20.59 59.75
N ARG A 590 -1.82 21.59 59.10
CA ARG A 590 -3.19 21.71 58.56
C ARG A 590 -3.28 22.97 57.66
N SER A 591 -4.28 23.03 56.75
CA SER A 591 -5.17 24.16 56.34
C SER A 591 -4.79 25.66 56.59
N VAL A 592 -5.32 26.69 55.90
CA VAL A 592 -6.58 26.89 55.15
C VAL A 592 -6.47 28.11 54.20
N SER A 593 -7.40 28.23 53.24
CA SER A 593 -8.00 29.49 52.73
C SER A 593 -7.15 30.54 51.97
N GLU A 594 -7.70 31.48 51.20
CA GLU A 594 -8.96 31.62 50.41
C GLU A 594 -8.98 33.03 49.79
N SER A 595 -9.42 33.21 48.54
CA SER A 595 -10.23 34.35 48.05
C SER A 595 -10.30 34.39 46.52
N ALA A 596 -11.36 35.03 46.01
CA ALA A 596 -11.77 35.02 44.60
C ALA A 596 -11.98 36.44 44.03
N ARG A 597 -12.49 36.49 42.77
CA ARG A 597 -12.85 37.64 41.88
C ARG A 597 -11.88 37.78 40.70
N GLY A 598 -12.31 38.05 39.46
CA GLY A 598 -13.67 38.19 38.92
C GLY A 598 -13.70 39.05 37.64
N ASP A 599 -14.62 38.72 36.74
CA ASP A 599 -15.25 39.58 35.70
C ASP A 599 -14.56 39.93 34.34
N SER A 600 -15.22 39.40 33.28
CA SER A 600 -15.75 40.11 32.08
C SER A 600 -15.04 40.10 30.69
N GLU A 601 -15.83 39.68 29.69
CA GLU A 601 -15.75 39.89 28.21
C GLU A 601 -16.15 41.33 27.81
N PRO A 602 -16.11 41.84 26.52
CA PRO A 602 -16.62 41.23 25.25
C PRO A 602 -15.86 41.72 23.95
N PRO A 603 -16.45 41.85 22.72
CA PRO A 603 -17.25 40.95 21.84
C PRO A 603 -16.63 40.69 20.42
N ALA A 604 -17.38 40.02 19.54
CA ALA A 604 -16.98 39.45 18.23
C ALA A 604 -16.98 40.37 16.97
N VAL A 605 -16.39 39.88 15.86
CA VAL A 605 -16.63 40.32 14.46
C VAL A 605 -16.65 39.11 13.49
N THR A 606 -17.53 39.13 12.49
CA THR A 606 -17.77 38.05 11.51
C THR A 606 -17.58 38.48 10.04
N LEU A 607 -17.12 37.53 9.20
CA LEU A 607 -17.33 37.47 7.72
C LEU A 607 -16.61 38.55 6.85
N PRO A 608 -16.47 38.39 5.50
CA PRO A 608 -17.23 37.51 4.61
C PRO A 608 -16.47 36.66 3.56
N ARG A 609 -17.22 35.67 3.06
CA ARG A 609 -17.00 34.88 1.83
C ARG A 609 -17.42 35.71 0.60
N ARG A 610 -16.71 35.62 -0.53
CA ARG A 610 -17.18 36.11 -1.85
C ARG A 610 -17.07 35.01 -2.91
N GLY A 611 -18.09 34.89 -3.76
CA GLY A 611 -18.07 34.15 -5.03
C GLY A 611 -18.45 35.09 -6.18
N VAL A 612 -19.13 34.57 -7.22
CA VAL A 612 -19.67 35.30 -8.41
C VAL A 612 -18.55 35.62 -9.45
N THR A 613 -18.61 35.33 -10.76
CA THR A 613 -19.71 34.93 -11.68
C THR A 613 -19.23 34.09 -12.89
N THR A 614 -20.18 33.42 -13.55
CA THR A 614 -20.14 32.85 -14.91
C THR A 614 -20.11 33.90 -16.03
N ILE A 615 -19.45 33.62 -17.17
CA ILE A 615 -19.82 34.17 -18.49
C ILE A 615 -19.73 33.06 -19.57
N ASN A 616 -20.74 32.98 -20.42
CA ASN A 616 -20.89 32.03 -21.53
C ASN A 616 -20.40 32.64 -22.87
N GLY A 617 -20.02 31.78 -23.82
CA GLY A 617 -19.88 32.12 -25.25
C GLY A 617 -18.72 31.39 -25.94
N GLY A 618 -18.87 30.75 -27.11
CA GLY A 618 -20.07 30.61 -27.94
C GLY A 618 -19.74 30.71 -29.43
N SER A 619 -19.65 29.56 -30.11
CA SER A 619 -19.77 29.38 -31.57
C SER A 619 -18.70 29.98 -32.50
N GLY A 620 -18.29 29.19 -33.51
CA GLY A 620 -17.34 29.63 -34.55
C GLY A 620 -16.91 28.52 -35.52
N GLY A 621 -17.86 27.76 -36.07
CA GLY A 621 -17.55 26.74 -37.09
C GLY A 621 -17.44 27.34 -38.50
N ILE A 622 -16.41 26.94 -39.26
CA ILE A 622 -16.28 27.20 -40.71
C ILE A 622 -15.82 25.91 -41.41
N GLN A 623 -16.30 25.70 -42.63
CA GLN A 623 -16.31 24.43 -43.36
C GLN A 623 -15.01 24.09 -44.11
N THR A 624 -14.99 22.84 -44.58
CA THR A 624 -14.03 22.13 -45.45
C THR A 624 -13.61 22.87 -46.73
N PRO A 625 -12.50 22.44 -47.40
CA PRO A 625 -12.66 21.43 -48.45
C PRO A 625 -11.64 20.26 -48.41
N SER A 626 -12.08 19.13 -48.93
CA SER A 626 -11.33 17.87 -49.12
C SER A 626 -10.44 17.87 -50.36
N ILE A 627 -9.25 17.26 -50.28
CA ILE A 627 -8.54 16.72 -51.47
C ILE A 627 -7.98 15.32 -51.15
N THR A 628 -8.29 14.38 -52.03
CA THR A 628 -7.86 12.97 -52.06
C THR A 628 -6.50 12.79 -52.75
N THR A 629 -5.66 11.85 -52.29
CA THR A 629 -5.11 10.70 -53.08
C THR A 629 -4.02 9.91 -52.32
N SER A 630 -3.76 8.68 -52.78
CA SER A 630 -3.19 7.55 -52.02
C SER A 630 -1.72 7.22 -52.35
N PRO A 631 -1.04 6.41 -51.52
CA PRO A 631 0.20 5.70 -51.89
C PRO A 631 -0.05 4.18 -52.18
N PRO A 632 0.68 3.59 -53.14
CA PRO A 632 0.84 2.14 -53.32
C PRO A 632 2.29 1.68 -53.00
N PRO A 633 2.66 0.39 -53.17
CA PRO A 633 2.02 -0.82 -52.65
C PRO A 633 3.03 -1.77 -51.94
N GLY A 634 2.54 -2.81 -51.25
CA GLY A 634 3.40 -3.85 -50.63
C GLY A 634 2.62 -4.86 -49.78
N ALA A 635 1.84 -5.73 -50.42
CA ALA A 635 1.04 -6.81 -49.79
C ALA A 635 1.84 -8.15 -49.73
N PRO A 636 1.40 -9.25 -49.07
CA PRO A 636 0.04 -9.85 -49.13
C PRO A 636 -0.49 -10.39 -47.77
N GLN A 637 -1.56 -11.20 -47.69
CA GLN A 637 -2.99 -10.98 -48.03
C GLN A 637 -3.80 -12.26 -47.66
N ALA A 638 -4.95 -12.13 -46.99
CA ALA A 638 -6.03 -13.15 -46.93
C ALA A 638 -7.33 -12.53 -46.32
N THR A 639 -8.23 -11.97 -47.13
CA THR A 639 -9.48 -12.58 -47.68
C THR A 639 -10.59 -12.93 -46.69
N MET A 640 -11.65 -12.11 -46.69
CA MET A 640 -13.06 -12.57 -46.79
C MET A 640 -13.81 -11.67 -47.78
N GLN A 641 -14.79 -12.24 -48.50
CA GLN A 641 -15.52 -11.59 -49.60
C GLN A 641 -16.84 -10.96 -49.14
N SER A 642 -17.28 -9.95 -49.87
CA SER A 642 -18.61 -9.32 -49.76
C SER A 642 -19.45 -9.56 -51.03
N GLY A 643 -20.78 -9.62 -50.89
CA GLY A 643 -21.73 -9.62 -52.00
C GLY A 643 -22.82 -8.55 -51.80
N ASP A 644 -23.20 -7.87 -52.88
CA ASP A 644 -24.06 -6.67 -52.92
C ASP A 644 -25.57 -6.91 -52.67
N ALA A 645 -26.30 -5.88 -52.20
CA ALA A 645 -27.16 -5.04 -53.09
C ALA A 645 -28.29 -4.22 -52.38
N LYS A 646 -28.19 -2.88 -52.48
CA LYS A 646 -29.26 -1.88 -52.79
C LYS A 646 -30.73 -2.15 -52.35
N GLN A 647 -31.34 -1.22 -51.58
CA GLN A 647 -32.34 -0.23 -52.08
C GLN A 647 -32.79 0.83 -51.05
N ARG A 648 -33.50 1.86 -51.55
CA ARG A 648 -33.79 3.22 -50.99
C ARG A 648 -34.79 3.28 -49.82
N SER A 649 -34.71 4.34 -49.02
CA SER A 649 -35.77 4.84 -48.10
C SER A 649 -36.27 6.24 -48.51
N PRO A 650 -37.53 6.61 -48.19
CA PRO A 650 -38.03 7.98 -48.20
C PRO A 650 -38.29 8.59 -46.80
N ASP A 651 -37.96 9.88 -46.69
CA ASP A 651 -38.51 10.99 -45.88
C ASP A 651 -39.23 10.81 -44.51
N SER A 652 -38.57 11.40 -43.50
CA SER A 652 -39.10 12.31 -42.45
C SER A 652 -40.30 11.95 -41.56
N ALA A 653 -40.04 11.86 -40.24
CA ALA A 653 -40.77 12.67 -39.23
C ALA A 653 -39.90 12.84 -37.96
N SER A 654 -40.03 13.97 -37.27
CA SER A 654 -39.26 14.31 -36.07
C SER A 654 -39.93 13.84 -34.77
N ASN A 655 -39.15 13.38 -33.79
CA ASN A 655 -39.31 13.79 -32.39
C ASN A 655 -38.02 13.53 -31.60
N GLY A 656 -37.67 14.45 -30.70
CA GLY A 656 -36.35 14.52 -30.06
C GLY A 656 -36.17 13.56 -28.88
N VAL A 657 -34.96 13.02 -28.75
CA VAL A 657 -34.48 12.33 -27.56
C VAL A 657 -33.47 13.24 -26.86
N SER A 658 -33.73 13.56 -25.59
CA SER A 658 -32.82 14.34 -24.74
C SER A 658 -31.57 13.52 -24.42
N ALA A 659 -30.39 14.07 -24.70
CA ALA A 659 -29.12 13.45 -24.29
C ALA A 659 -28.89 13.67 -22.78
N SER A 660 -28.74 12.60 -22.02
CA SER A 660 -28.41 12.66 -20.59
C SER A 660 -26.98 13.15 -20.40
N GLN A 661 -26.79 14.14 -19.51
CA GLN A 661 -25.48 14.67 -19.14
C GLN A 661 -24.74 13.70 -18.23
N GLU A 662 -23.47 13.40 -18.57
CA GLU A 662 -22.50 12.93 -17.58
C GLU A 662 -22.16 14.09 -16.63
N GLY A 663 -22.78 14.08 -15.45
CA GLY A 663 -22.50 15.02 -14.36
C GLY A 663 -21.76 14.32 -13.22
N GLN A 664 -20.78 15.01 -12.64
CA GLN A 664 -20.08 14.54 -11.43
C GLN A 664 -21.08 14.43 -10.27
N THR A 665 -21.48 13.21 -9.91
CA THR A 665 -22.32 12.97 -8.72
C THR A 665 -21.48 13.15 -7.46
N THR A 666 -21.82 14.16 -6.66
CA THR A 666 -21.30 14.30 -5.30
C THR A 666 -21.80 13.12 -4.44
N SER A 667 -20.91 12.50 -3.66
CA SER A 667 -21.18 11.30 -2.84
C SER A 667 -22.12 11.51 -1.64
N GLN A 668 -23.02 12.48 -1.71
CA GLN A 668 -24.04 12.77 -0.70
C GLN A 668 -25.38 12.10 -1.01
N ASP A 669 -25.64 11.73 -2.28
CA ASP A 669 -26.97 11.31 -2.75
C ASP A 669 -27.10 9.83 -3.16
N MET A 670 -26.05 9.00 -3.01
CA MET A 670 -26.13 7.58 -3.42
C MET A 670 -26.99 6.75 -2.46
N THR A 671 -27.95 6.01 -3.01
CA THR A 671 -28.77 5.03 -2.28
C THR A 671 -28.00 3.72 -2.03
N ALA A 672 -28.46 2.89 -1.09
CA ALA A 672 -27.86 1.59 -0.78
C ALA A 672 -27.77 0.65 -2.01
N PRO A 673 -28.80 0.52 -2.88
CA PRO A 673 -28.71 -0.29 -4.10
C PRO A 673 -27.68 0.23 -5.12
N GLU A 674 -27.60 1.55 -5.32
CA GLU A 674 -26.63 2.17 -6.23
C GLU A 674 -25.20 1.95 -5.75
N LEU A 675 -24.95 2.13 -4.45
CA LEU A 675 -23.65 1.85 -3.84
C LEU A 675 -23.27 0.37 -3.93
N CYS A 676 -24.21 -0.55 -3.73
CA CYS A 676 -23.95 -1.98 -3.95
C CYS A 676 -23.52 -2.25 -5.40
N GLN A 677 -24.24 -1.70 -6.38
CA GLN A 677 -23.92 -1.89 -7.80
C GLN A 677 -22.61 -1.19 -8.20
N ALA A 678 -22.23 -0.08 -7.57
CA ALA A 678 -20.94 0.55 -7.77
C ALA A 678 -19.79 -0.32 -7.21
N PHE A 679 -19.95 -0.83 -5.99
CA PHE A 679 -19.00 -1.73 -5.35
C PHE A 679 -18.82 -3.03 -6.15
N GLU A 680 -19.91 -3.65 -6.61
CA GLU A 680 -19.88 -4.84 -7.45
C GLU A 680 -19.04 -4.64 -8.73
N ARG A 681 -19.11 -3.46 -9.37
CA ARG A 681 -18.24 -3.11 -10.51
C ARG A 681 -16.78 -2.97 -10.08
N GLN A 682 -16.50 -2.23 -9.02
CA GLN A 682 -15.14 -2.10 -8.45
C GLN A 682 -14.51 -3.47 -8.14
N LEU A 683 -15.31 -4.47 -7.75
CA LEU A 683 -14.82 -5.84 -7.50
C LEU A 683 -14.53 -6.62 -8.79
N LEU A 684 -15.25 -6.34 -9.88
CA LEU A 684 -14.98 -6.90 -11.21
C LEU A 684 -13.73 -6.28 -11.84
N ASP A 685 -13.55 -4.98 -11.67
CA ASP A 685 -12.40 -4.21 -12.20
C ASP A 685 -11.13 -4.35 -11.34
N LEU A 686 -11.22 -5.09 -10.22
CA LEU A 686 -10.16 -5.34 -9.23
C LEU A 686 -9.62 -4.07 -8.56
N ASP A 687 -10.47 -3.05 -8.39
CA ASP A 687 -10.08 -1.75 -7.84
C ASP A 687 -9.54 -1.85 -6.41
N ASP A 688 -9.95 -2.84 -5.60
CA ASP A 688 -9.35 -3.09 -4.28
C ASP A 688 -7.87 -3.49 -4.37
N LEU A 689 -7.46 -4.22 -5.41
CA LEU A 689 -6.05 -4.55 -5.65
C LEU A 689 -5.29 -3.33 -6.21
N ALA A 690 -5.96 -2.49 -7.02
CA ALA A 690 -5.40 -1.18 -7.38
C ALA A 690 -5.23 -0.28 -6.15
N ALA A 691 -6.19 -0.29 -5.22
CA ALA A 691 -6.16 0.41 -3.94
C ALA A 691 -5.00 -0.05 -3.07
N PHE A 692 -4.77 -1.36 -3.01
CA PHE A 692 -3.63 -1.97 -2.32
C PHE A 692 -2.31 -1.39 -2.83
N MET A 693 -2.22 -1.14 -4.14
CA MET A 693 -1.07 -0.50 -4.78
C MET A 693 -1.13 1.04 -4.83
N GLY A 694 -2.03 1.68 -4.08
CA GLY A 694 -2.12 3.14 -3.98
C GLY A 694 -2.85 3.85 -5.11
N GLY A 695 -3.53 3.09 -5.98
CA GLY A 695 -4.52 3.59 -6.93
C GLY A 695 -5.68 4.33 -6.26
N GLY A 696 -6.53 4.94 -7.08
CA GLY A 696 -7.83 5.45 -6.65
C GLY A 696 -8.84 4.30 -6.51
N VAL A 697 -9.85 4.52 -5.67
CA VAL A 697 -11.10 3.76 -5.55
C VAL A 697 -12.22 4.78 -5.45
#